data_AF-A0A849TT57-F1
#
_entry.id   AF-A0A849TT57-F1
#
_cell.length_a   1.000
_cell.length_b   1.000
_cell.length_c   1.000
_cell.angle_alpha   90.00
_cell.angle_beta   90.00
_cell.angle_gamma   90.00
#
_symmetry.space_group_name_H-M   'P 1'
#
loop_
_entity.id
_entity.type
_entity.pdbx_description
1 polymer ?
#
loop_
_entity_poly.entity_id
_entity_poly.type
_entity_poly.pdbx_seq_one_letter_code
_entity_poly.pdbx_strand_id
1 'polypeptide(L)'
;MANRTTSLIKAARQTSTARALVAFVAVLVMLALGASSSRQATALDVDFSGRQVKRKLLALYDSKHEPGVHTTRLHKLAEMPLNHLGFIVDYHDVNAPLPVPTDLASYRGIITWFVEPLVDPARYVAWLERALSPEMKYVMLGEVAPREADELIPAINRILGRFGLGHGGNFHDITYKAKVVTRDADMIGFERKLDKVLPGFPVIDAKSNEATHHMVVEIPYEAGPRRSVVVATSENGGFAAQNYTVVLEPNTDRLSWLLNPFAFFRKSLGADRFPIPDVTTVSGRRIYFSHIDGDGWNNLSTVESYRNQQVLSAEVVAREAIAPYPDLPVSVALLAGDIQPLLGGNPAGAPIARRLFALPQVEVASHTHTHPYNWGFYESYSRAAEDKLIAGYRPPDQPMREKVTEQLMRVAGKEFRSGRYDRYVAGSDELPRTYLRRDFDLELEVGGALKVSENFAPAGKKAKLYQWSGDTTPFEGAIAATRRAGVRNLNGGDSRLDEEFPSVAYVPPLSRVAGKERQIYAVNSNENTYTNDWTGPFGGQMMLEHTLKNTETPRRLKGFNLYYHMYSGEKTASLAAIKYFLNMARTTDVTPIAASHYAAMADDYFTTTIAQTGLFSWSVRNRGALETVRFDVADSVEVDHAVSKGVLGANRHQGSIYLSLDPAVTDVSITLRPRVSGTATQAVASTEPLVTLVHSRWRFSNWQHGECSETTRAEGFGMGEIQFATRPGRGLRVIVSRHGKTLAEEIRWANAEGQLSLRLSIDAIEPIDIRLQCHE
;
A
#
# COMPACT_ATOMS: atom_id res chain seq x y z
N MET A 1 60.21 -62.77 -27.16
CA MET A 1 61.40 -62.36 -27.93
C MET A 1 60.98 -61.93 -29.32
N ALA A 2 61.67 -60.94 -29.86
CA ALA A 2 61.45 -60.26 -31.13
C ALA A 2 61.14 -61.18 -32.33
N ASN A 3 60.32 -60.78 -33.30
CA ASN A 3 60.74 -59.95 -34.44
C ASN A 3 59.60 -59.69 -35.44
N ARG A 4 59.89 -58.76 -36.36
CA ARG A 4 59.01 -58.01 -37.29
C ARG A 4 58.43 -58.79 -38.49
N THR A 5 57.47 -58.10 -39.12
CA THR A 5 57.24 -57.88 -40.58
C THR A 5 56.22 -58.72 -41.37
N THR A 6 55.13 -58.03 -41.74
CA THR A 6 54.43 -57.94 -43.05
C THR A 6 53.65 -59.10 -43.70
N SER A 7 52.36 -58.77 -43.94
CA SER A 7 51.56 -58.93 -45.17
C SER A 7 50.98 -60.30 -45.57
N LEU A 8 49.64 -60.41 -45.54
CA LEU A 8 48.78 -60.65 -46.72
C LEU A 8 47.26 -60.72 -46.35
N ILE A 9 46.50 -59.76 -46.89
CA ILE A 9 45.18 -59.84 -47.55
C ILE A 9 44.27 -61.06 -47.24
N LYS A 10 43.08 -60.85 -46.61
CA LYS A 10 41.71 -60.85 -47.21
C LYS A 10 40.60 -61.19 -46.19
N ALA A 11 39.55 -60.37 -46.21
CA ALA A 11 38.13 -60.69 -46.05
C ALA A 11 37.58 -61.23 -44.70
N ALA A 12 36.70 -60.40 -44.09
CA ALA A 12 35.58 -60.65 -43.16
C ALA A 12 35.63 -59.58 -42.04
N ARG A 13 34.68 -58.70 -41.73
CA ARG A 13 33.23 -58.53 -41.94
C ARG A 13 33.00 -57.00 -41.80
N GLN A 14 32.46 -56.26 -42.77
CA GLN A 14 31.02 -56.16 -43.06
C GLN A 14 30.12 -56.42 -41.84
N THR A 15 30.08 -55.50 -40.87
CA THR A 15 28.93 -55.27 -39.96
C THR A 15 29.16 -54.04 -39.06
N SER A 16 29.44 -52.84 -39.60
CA SER A 16 29.31 -51.63 -38.74
C SER A 16 28.91 -50.33 -39.44
N THR A 17 28.90 -50.25 -40.77
CA THR A 17 28.53 -49.01 -41.50
C THR A 17 27.11 -49.01 -42.09
N ALA A 18 26.40 -50.14 -42.09
CA ALA A 18 25.01 -50.22 -42.59
C ALA A 18 23.92 -49.89 -41.55
N ARG A 19 24.23 -49.92 -40.23
CA ARG A 19 23.25 -49.54 -39.18
C ARG A 19 23.21 -48.03 -38.91
N ALA A 20 24.30 -47.31 -39.19
CA ALA A 20 24.35 -45.86 -39.01
C ALA A 20 23.59 -45.10 -40.12
N LEU A 21 23.57 -45.62 -41.35
CA LEU A 21 22.88 -44.97 -42.48
C LEU A 21 21.36 -45.24 -42.49
N VAL A 22 20.91 -46.41 -42.02
CA VAL A 22 19.47 -46.72 -41.91
C VAL A 22 18.81 -45.97 -40.74
N ALA A 23 19.55 -45.73 -39.65
CA ALA A 23 19.03 -44.94 -38.52
C ALA A 23 18.90 -43.45 -38.88
N PHE A 24 19.82 -42.89 -39.69
CA PHE A 24 19.74 -41.49 -40.09
C PHE A 24 18.65 -41.23 -41.13
N VAL A 25 18.40 -42.18 -42.06
CA VAL A 25 17.31 -42.09 -43.03
C VAL A 25 15.94 -42.36 -42.37
N ALA A 26 15.84 -43.23 -41.36
CA ALA A 26 14.60 -43.44 -40.61
C ALA A 26 14.21 -42.21 -39.75
N VAL A 27 15.19 -41.48 -39.21
CA VAL A 27 14.95 -40.23 -38.47
C VAL A 27 14.56 -39.09 -39.42
N LEU A 28 15.17 -38.99 -40.60
CA LEU A 28 14.77 -37.98 -41.61
C LEU A 28 13.42 -38.28 -42.28
N VAL A 29 13.04 -39.55 -42.46
CA VAL A 29 11.72 -39.92 -42.97
C VAL A 29 10.63 -39.77 -41.89
N MET A 30 10.94 -40.00 -40.60
CA MET A 30 10.00 -39.66 -39.51
C MET A 30 9.88 -38.15 -39.27
N LEU A 31 10.92 -37.36 -39.52
CA LEU A 31 10.84 -35.89 -39.49
C LEU A 31 10.11 -35.31 -40.72
N ALA A 32 10.18 -35.96 -41.89
CA ALA A 32 9.47 -35.53 -43.09
C ALA A 32 7.99 -36.01 -43.13
N LEU A 33 7.67 -37.16 -42.53
CA LEU A 33 6.28 -37.64 -42.38
C LEU A 33 5.58 -37.07 -41.13
N GLY A 34 6.34 -36.54 -40.16
CA GLY A 34 5.80 -35.72 -39.07
C GLY A 34 5.48 -34.27 -39.48
N ALA A 35 6.04 -33.80 -40.61
CA ALA A 35 5.83 -32.47 -41.16
C ALA A 35 4.61 -32.36 -42.10
N SER A 36 3.84 -33.44 -42.29
CA SER A 36 2.64 -33.46 -43.15
C SER A 36 1.35 -33.94 -42.46
N SER A 37 1.39 -34.24 -41.16
CA SER A 37 0.16 -34.19 -40.36
C SER A 37 0.00 -32.76 -39.84
N SER A 38 -0.72 -31.95 -40.61
CA SER A 38 -1.49 -30.85 -40.04
C SER A 38 -2.44 -31.44 -38.99
N ARG A 39 -1.95 -31.66 -37.78
CA ARG A 39 -2.78 -31.39 -36.62
C ARG A 39 -3.03 -29.90 -36.78
N GLN A 40 -4.19 -29.58 -37.36
CA GLN A 40 -4.90 -28.40 -36.94
C GLN A 40 -4.74 -28.40 -35.43
N ALA A 41 -3.85 -27.55 -34.92
CA ALA A 41 -4.05 -27.00 -33.62
C ALA A 41 -5.46 -26.45 -33.75
N THR A 42 -6.43 -27.20 -33.27
CA THR A 42 -7.65 -26.61 -32.79
C THR A 42 -7.13 -25.55 -31.86
N ALA A 43 -7.03 -24.32 -32.36
CA ALA A 43 -7.07 -23.15 -31.53
C ALA A 43 -8.28 -23.45 -30.67
N LEU A 44 -8.04 -23.82 -29.41
CA LEU A 44 -9.07 -23.64 -28.43
C LEU A 44 -9.32 -22.13 -28.55
N ASP A 45 -10.39 -21.77 -29.24
CA ASP A 45 -11.02 -20.48 -29.06
C ASP A 45 -11.41 -20.49 -27.59
N VAL A 46 -10.47 -20.06 -26.75
CA VAL A 46 -10.77 -19.65 -25.39
C VAL A 46 -11.59 -18.40 -25.61
N ASP A 47 -12.90 -18.56 -25.54
CA ASP A 47 -13.82 -17.43 -25.52
C ASP A 47 -13.50 -16.63 -24.26
N PHE A 48 -12.72 -15.57 -24.43
CA PHE A 48 -12.51 -14.56 -23.40
C PHE A 48 -13.75 -13.68 -23.37
N SER A 49 -14.88 -14.26 -22.98
CA SER A 49 -16.11 -13.53 -22.65
C SER A 49 -15.90 -12.76 -21.33
N GLY A 50 -14.96 -11.81 -21.31
CA GLY A 50 -14.67 -10.91 -20.19
C GLY A 50 -14.54 -11.61 -18.83
N ARG A 51 -13.64 -12.60 -18.68
CA ARG A 51 -13.47 -13.34 -17.43
C ARG A 51 -13.08 -12.38 -16.30
N GLN A 52 -13.92 -12.25 -15.27
CA GLN A 52 -13.65 -11.38 -14.13
C GLN A 52 -12.41 -11.86 -13.37
N VAL A 53 -11.50 -10.93 -13.07
CA VAL A 53 -10.36 -11.20 -12.19
C VAL A 53 -10.87 -11.19 -10.74
N LYS A 54 -10.88 -12.37 -10.11
CA LYS A 54 -11.24 -12.51 -8.70
C LYS A 54 -10.10 -11.95 -7.83
N ARG A 55 -10.38 -10.89 -7.07
CA ARG A 55 -9.42 -10.21 -6.19
C ARG A 55 -9.68 -10.41 -4.70
N LYS A 56 -10.87 -10.89 -4.32
CA LYS A 56 -11.26 -11.03 -2.92
C LYS A 56 -10.69 -12.31 -2.29
N LEU A 57 -10.19 -12.20 -1.07
CA LEU A 57 -9.75 -13.30 -0.23
C LEU A 57 -10.58 -13.30 1.06
N LEU A 58 -11.14 -14.45 1.40
CA LEU A 58 -11.86 -14.62 2.67
C LEU A 58 -10.84 -14.92 3.76
N ALA A 59 -10.57 -13.93 4.62
CA ALA A 59 -9.72 -14.05 5.78
C ALA A 59 -10.54 -14.50 6.99
N LEU A 60 -10.25 -15.70 7.48
CA LEU A 60 -10.90 -16.24 8.67
C LEU A 60 -10.06 -15.95 9.90
N TYR A 61 -10.66 -15.32 10.90
CA TYR A 61 -10.05 -15.00 12.18
C TYR A 61 -10.93 -15.45 13.34
N ASP A 62 -10.37 -15.56 14.54
CA ASP A 62 -11.09 -15.99 15.74
C ASP A 62 -11.24 -14.82 16.72
N SER A 63 -12.45 -14.27 16.84
CA SER A 63 -12.73 -13.14 17.73
C SER A 63 -12.55 -13.44 19.22
N LYS A 64 -12.44 -14.71 19.63
CA LYS A 64 -12.11 -15.07 21.02
C LYS A 64 -10.67 -14.74 21.39
N HIS A 65 -9.78 -14.74 20.40
CA HIS A 65 -8.35 -14.49 20.58
C HIS A 65 -7.91 -13.15 19.96
N GLU A 66 -8.56 -12.71 18.87
CA GLU A 66 -8.28 -11.47 18.16
C GLU A 66 -9.58 -10.63 18.11
N PRO A 67 -9.90 -9.82 19.14
CA PRO A 67 -11.23 -9.24 19.35
C PRO A 67 -11.70 -8.29 18.26
N GLY A 68 -10.79 -7.73 17.46
CA GLY A 68 -11.13 -6.89 16.31
C GLY A 68 -10.23 -7.15 15.11
N VAL A 69 -10.75 -6.91 13.91
CA VAL A 69 -10.04 -7.12 12.63
C VAL A 69 -8.66 -6.45 12.65
N HIS A 70 -8.59 -5.20 13.11
CA HIS A 70 -7.35 -4.43 13.17
C HIS A 70 -6.29 -5.01 14.12
N THR A 71 -6.69 -5.85 15.06
CA THR A 71 -5.75 -6.56 15.96
C THR A 71 -5.23 -7.87 15.37
N THR A 72 -5.87 -8.39 14.32
CA THR A 72 -5.53 -9.70 13.75
C THR A 72 -4.16 -9.70 13.10
N ARG A 73 -3.46 -10.85 13.18
CA ARG A 73 -2.22 -11.08 12.43
C ARG A 73 -2.43 -10.96 10.92
N LEU A 74 -3.58 -11.40 10.42
CA LEU A 74 -3.93 -11.28 9.00
C LEU A 74 -3.93 -9.81 8.55
N HIS A 75 -4.53 -8.91 9.32
CA HIS A 75 -4.51 -7.47 9.05
C HIS A 75 -3.13 -6.85 9.24
N LYS A 76 -2.49 -7.12 10.38
CA LYS A 76 -1.20 -6.50 10.74
C LYS A 76 -0.04 -6.93 9.85
N LEU A 77 -0.06 -8.17 9.34
CA LEU A 77 1.10 -8.78 8.68
C LEU A 77 0.82 -9.16 7.22
N ALA A 78 -0.31 -9.82 6.94
CA ALA A 78 -0.56 -10.41 5.62
C ALA A 78 -1.24 -9.45 4.63
N GLU A 79 -2.11 -8.55 5.10
CA GLU A 79 -2.93 -7.72 4.23
C GLU A 79 -2.11 -6.75 3.37
N MET A 80 -1.02 -6.16 3.88
CA MET A 80 -0.19 -5.24 3.08
C MET A 80 0.46 -5.94 1.88
N PRO A 81 1.17 -7.07 2.03
CA PRO A 81 1.66 -7.84 0.89
C PRO A 81 0.56 -8.26 -0.09
N LEU A 82 -0.63 -8.61 0.42
CA LEU A 82 -1.78 -8.98 -0.41
C LEU A 82 -2.32 -7.78 -1.20
N ASN A 83 -2.45 -6.61 -0.58
CA ASN A 83 -2.85 -5.37 -1.25
C ASN A 83 -1.85 -4.99 -2.36
N HIS A 84 -0.54 -5.14 -2.08
CA HIS A 84 0.51 -4.89 -3.07
C HIS A 84 0.40 -5.79 -4.30
N LEU A 85 -0.03 -7.04 -4.12
CA LEU A 85 -0.29 -8.02 -5.18
C LEU A 85 -1.66 -7.84 -5.85
N GLY A 86 -2.44 -6.83 -5.46
CA GLY A 86 -3.75 -6.53 -6.04
C GLY A 86 -4.93 -7.24 -5.37
N PHE A 87 -4.75 -7.95 -4.25
CA PHE A 87 -5.83 -8.64 -3.55
C PHE A 87 -6.49 -7.78 -2.46
N ILE A 88 -7.78 -8.06 -2.26
CA ILE A 88 -8.63 -7.45 -1.23
C ILE A 88 -8.91 -8.50 -0.17
N VAL A 89 -8.64 -8.17 1.09
CA VAL A 89 -8.92 -9.05 2.23
C VAL A 89 -10.28 -8.72 2.81
N ASP A 90 -11.11 -9.74 2.95
CA ASP A 90 -12.46 -9.63 3.52
C ASP A 90 -12.55 -10.56 4.73
N TYR A 91 -12.89 -9.99 5.88
CA TYR A 91 -12.72 -10.64 7.17
C TYR A 91 -14.01 -11.29 7.63
N HIS A 92 -13.89 -12.52 8.15
CA HIS A 92 -15.02 -13.23 8.73
C HIS A 92 -14.60 -13.96 10.00
N ASP A 93 -15.33 -13.72 11.07
CA ASP A 93 -15.12 -14.37 12.37
C ASP A 93 -15.60 -15.81 12.30
N VAL A 94 -14.73 -16.77 12.60
CA VAL A 94 -15.10 -18.20 12.61
C VAL A 94 -16.18 -18.52 13.63
N ASN A 95 -16.38 -17.70 14.67
CA ASN A 95 -17.44 -17.89 15.66
C ASN A 95 -18.82 -17.43 15.17
N ALA A 96 -18.89 -16.70 14.06
CA ALA A 96 -20.14 -16.35 13.40
C ALA A 96 -20.67 -17.51 12.52
N PRO A 97 -21.90 -17.40 11.98
CA PRO A 97 -22.36 -18.29 10.91
C PRO A 97 -21.47 -18.17 9.68
N LEU A 98 -20.77 -19.27 9.34
CA LEU A 98 -19.86 -19.31 8.20
C LEU A 98 -20.60 -19.18 6.85
N PRO A 99 -20.05 -18.50 5.84
CA PRO A 99 -20.73 -18.24 4.57
C PRO A 99 -21.06 -19.53 3.82
N VAL A 100 -22.17 -19.58 3.07
CA VAL A 100 -22.46 -20.75 2.24
C VAL A 100 -21.56 -20.75 0.99
N PRO A 101 -21.20 -21.92 0.42
CA PRO A 101 -20.26 -21.98 -0.72
C PRO A 101 -20.66 -21.14 -1.94
N THR A 102 -21.96 -20.89 -2.15
CA THR A 102 -22.44 -20.03 -3.25
C THR A 102 -22.01 -18.58 -3.10
N ASP A 103 -21.88 -18.08 -1.86
CA ASP A 103 -21.44 -16.71 -1.57
C ASP A 103 -19.95 -16.52 -1.90
N LEU A 104 -19.21 -17.63 -1.99
CA LEU A 104 -17.76 -17.64 -2.24
C LEU A 104 -17.40 -17.53 -3.74
N ALA A 105 -18.38 -17.48 -4.65
CA ALA A 105 -18.13 -17.47 -6.09
C ALA A 105 -17.23 -16.31 -6.56
N SER A 106 -17.32 -15.16 -5.88
CA SER A 106 -16.52 -13.95 -6.17
C SER A 106 -15.10 -13.95 -5.57
N TYR A 107 -14.79 -14.94 -4.72
CA TYR A 107 -13.51 -15.02 -4.03
C TYR A 107 -12.50 -15.82 -4.85
N ARG A 108 -11.25 -15.35 -4.82
CA ARG A 108 -10.09 -16.07 -5.36
C ARG A 108 -9.63 -17.18 -4.44
N GLY A 109 -9.74 -16.96 -3.13
CA GLY A 109 -9.24 -17.89 -2.15
C GLY A 109 -9.68 -17.59 -0.73
N ILE A 110 -9.36 -18.53 0.15
CA ILE A 110 -9.49 -18.44 1.60
C ILE A 110 -8.08 -18.29 2.19
N ILE A 111 -7.93 -17.49 3.24
CA ILE A 111 -6.68 -17.36 4.00
C ILE A 111 -6.95 -17.51 5.50
N THR A 112 -6.13 -18.31 6.17
CA THR A 112 -6.23 -18.56 7.62
C THR A 112 -4.87 -18.41 8.28
N TRP A 113 -4.86 -17.88 9.51
CA TRP A 113 -3.67 -17.81 10.34
C TRP A 113 -4.02 -18.03 11.82
N PHE A 114 -4.47 -19.23 12.16
CA PHE A 114 -4.81 -19.60 13.53
C PHE A 114 -3.57 -20.06 14.30
N VAL A 115 -3.49 -19.66 15.57
CA VAL A 115 -2.43 -20.06 16.50
C VAL A 115 -3.03 -20.75 17.72
N GLU A 116 -4.13 -20.20 18.23
CA GLU A 116 -4.84 -20.78 19.37
C GLU A 116 -5.90 -21.79 18.90
N PRO A 117 -6.27 -22.75 19.75
CA PRO A 117 -7.32 -23.72 19.45
C PRO A 117 -8.66 -23.04 19.18
N LEU A 118 -9.36 -23.50 18.14
CA LEU A 118 -10.69 -23.01 17.80
C LEU A 118 -11.73 -23.51 18.81
N VAL A 119 -12.79 -22.72 19.04
CA VAL A 119 -13.92 -23.11 19.89
C VAL A 119 -14.65 -24.35 19.35
N ASP A 120 -14.84 -24.41 18.03
CA ASP A 120 -15.53 -25.52 17.35
C ASP A 120 -14.76 -25.91 16.07
N PRO A 121 -13.64 -26.65 16.21
CA PRO A 121 -12.81 -27.03 15.07
C PRO A 121 -13.54 -28.00 14.13
N ALA A 122 -14.46 -28.82 14.64
CA ALA A 122 -15.22 -29.77 13.83
C ALA A 122 -16.16 -29.07 12.83
N ARG A 123 -16.93 -28.08 13.30
CA ARG A 123 -17.79 -27.26 12.42
C ARG A 123 -16.97 -26.52 11.37
N TYR A 124 -15.85 -25.93 11.78
CA TYR A 124 -14.95 -25.20 10.90
C TYR A 124 -14.35 -26.10 9.81
N VAL A 125 -13.74 -27.23 10.17
CA VAL A 125 -13.11 -28.15 9.21
C VAL A 125 -14.14 -28.71 8.23
N ALA A 126 -15.32 -29.11 8.72
CA ALA A 126 -16.40 -29.60 7.87
C ALA A 126 -16.90 -28.52 6.89
N TRP A 127 -16.97 -27.25 7.32
CA TRP A 127 -17.28 -26.14 6.44
C TRP A 127 -16.17 -25.92 5.40
N LEU A 128 -14.91 -25.95 5.82
CA LEU A 128 -13.76 -25.71 4.95
C LEU A 128 -13.71 -26.74 3.82
N GLU A 129 -13.94 -28.03 4.11
CA GLU A 129 -14.05 -29.07 3.08
C GLU A 129 -15.09 -28.75 2.00
N ARG A 130 -16.24 -28.17 2.38
CA ARG A 130 -17.31 -27.79 1.43
C ARG A 130 -17.01 -26.49 0.69
N ALA A 131 -16.32 -25.55 1.33
CA ALA A 131 -15.96 -24.26 0.75
C ALA A 131 -14.88 -24.39 -0.35
N LEU A 132 -14.03 -25.41 -0.24
CA LEU A 132 -12.88 -25.65 -1.11
C LEU A 132 -13.24 -26.32 -2.45
N SER A 133 -13.89 -25.57 -3.34
CA SER A 133 -14.09 -25.98 -4.75
C SER A 133 -12.76 -26.08 -5.52
N PRO A 134 -12.70 -26.78 -6.69
CA PRO A 134 -11.47 -26.92 -7.48
C PRO A 134 -10.80 -25.59 -7.88
N GLU A 135 -11.56 -24.51 -8.07
CA GLU A 135 -11.01 -23.19 -8.41
C GLU A 135 -10.56 -22.38 -7.18
N MET A 136 -11.01 -22.75 -5.99
CA MET A 136 -10.77 -22.01 -4.75
C MET A 136 -9.35 -22.27 -4.25
N LYS A 137 -8.53 -21.21 -4.19
CA LYS A 137 -7.21 -21.27 -3.56
C LYS A 137 -7.35 -21.25 -2.04
N TYR A 138 -6.47 -21.94 -1.34
CA TYR A 138 -6.41 -21.83 0.11
C TYR A 138 -4.99 -21.63 0.62
N VAL A 139 -4.81 -20.55 1.37
CA VAL A 139 -3.53 -20.14 1.96
C VAL A 139 -3.59 -20.36 3.46
N MET A 140 -2.72 -21.23 3.94
CA MET A 140 -2.64 -21.61 5.34
C MET A 140 -1.29 -21.19 5.90
N LEU A 141 -1.33 -20.24 6.84
CA LEU A 141 -0.18 -19.84 7.64
C LEU A 141 -0.39 -20.44 9.05
N GLY A 142 0.38 -21.45 9.42
CA GLY A 142 0.10 -22.28 10.59
C GLY A 142 -0.55 -23.60 10.20
N GLU A 143 -1.52 -24.05 11.00
CA GLU A 143 -2.20 -25.34 10.84
C GLU A 143 -3.62 -25.15 10.28
N VAL A 144 -4.23 -26.23 9.78
CA VAL A 144 -5.63 -26.18 9.29
C VAL A 144 -6.55 -25.83 10.46
N ALA A 145 -6.38 -26.54 11.58
CA ALA A 145 -7.06 -26.28 12.85
C ALA A 145 -6.07 -26.62 13.97
N PRO A 146 -5.59 -25.64 14.77
CA PRO A 146 -4.63 -25.91 15.84
C PRO A 146 -5.20 -26.79 16.95
N ARG A 147 -4.38 -27.70 17.49
CA ARG A 147 -4.74 -28.69 18.54
C ARG A 147 -6.01 -29.47 18.20
N GLU A 148 -6.05 -30.01 17.00
CA GLU A 148 -7.14 -30.83 16.50
C GLU A 148 -7.35 -32.10 17.35
N ALA A 149 -8.59 -32.56 17.42
CA ALA A 149 -8.88 -33.92 17.87
C ALA A 149 -8.45 -34.92 16.80
N ASP A 150 -7.93 -36.10 17.20
CA ASP A 150 -7.51 -37.16 16.28
C ASP A 150 -8.60 -37.54 15.26
N GLU A 151 -9.87 -37.42 15.66
CA GLU A 151 -11.06 -37.66 14.83
C GLU A 151 -11.14 -36.74 13.60
N LEU A 152 -10.51 -35.55 13.65
CA LEU A 152 -10.48 -34.58 12.55
C LEU A 152 -9.33 -34.84 11.56
N ILE A 153 -8.33 -35.65 11.92
CA ILE A 153 -7.17 -35.93 11.07
C ILE A 153 -7.55 -36.46 9.67
N PRO A 154 -8.55 -37.36 9.50
CA PRO A 154 -8.98 -37.78 8.17
C PRO A 154 -9.53 -36.64 7.32
N ALA A 155 -10.28 -35.71 7.91
CA ALA A 155 -10.82 -34.52 7.26
C ALA A 155 -9.73 -33.54 6.87
N ILE A 156 -8.81 -33.25 7.80
CA ILE A 156 -7.62 -32.42 7.56
C ILE A 156 -6.76 -33.03 6.44
N ASN A 157 -6.58 -34.35 6.43
CA ASN A 157 -5.84 -35.04 5.37
C ASN A 157 -6.51 -34.98 3.99
N ARG A 158 -7.85 -34.90 3.91
CA ARG A 158 -8.54 -34.63 2.64
C ARG A 158 -8.27 -33.22 2.15
N ILE A 159 -8.26 -32.24 3.05
CA ILE A 159 -7.92 -30.84 2.74
C ILE A 159 -6.46 -30.74 2.27
N LEU A 160 -5.51 -31.22 3.08
CA LEU A 160 -4.07 -31.21 2.76
C LEU A 160 -3.74 -32.00 1.51
N GLY A 161 -4.47 -33.11 1.26
CA GLY A 161 -4.30 -33.93 0.07
C GLY A 161 -4.49 -33.15 -1.23
N ARG A 162 -5.33 -32.10 -1.24
CA ARG A 162 -5.51 -31.20 -2.39
C ARG A 162 -4.24 -30.42 -2.74
N PHE A 163 -3.31 -30.29 -1.79
CA PHE A 163 -2.02 -29.61 -1.96
C PHE A 163 -0.87 -30.59 -2.19
N GLY A 164 -1.15 -31.91 -2.31
CA GLY A 164 -0.10 -32.93 -2.32
C GLY A 164 0.55 -33.15 -0.95
N LEU A 165 -0.11 -32.79 0.14
CA LEU A 165 0.40 -32.88 1.51
C LEU A 165 -0.44 -33.84 2.37
N GLY A 166 0.10 -34.29 3.50
CA GLY A 166 -0.64 -35.06 4.48
C GLY A 166 -0.18 -34.81 5.91
N HIS A 167 -1.12 -34.82 6.84
CA HIS A 167 -0.82 -34.71 8.26
C HIS A 167 -0.23 -36.03 8.77
N GLY A 168 0.99 -35.94 9.30
CA GLY A 168 1.78 -37.07 9.78
C GLY A 168 1.55 -37.46 11.24
N GLY A 169 0.63 -36.76 11.93
CA GLY A 169 0.13 -37.08 13.27
C GLY A 169 1.02 -36.69 14.45
N ASN A 170 2.12 -35.97 14.23
CA ASN A 170 3.07 -35.58 15.27
C ASN A 170 3.51 -34.12 15.12
N PHE A 171 3.83 -33.48 16.24
CA PHE A 171 4.56 -32.22 16.30
C PHE A 171 5.97 -32.47 16.87
N HIS A 172 7.00 -31.83 16.32
CA HIS A 172 8.36 -31.92 16.84
C HIS A 172 8.82 -30.60 17.44
N ASP A 173 8.91 -30.55 18.77
CA ASP A 173 9.43 -29.40 19.51
C ASP A 173 10.97 -29.38 19.60
N ILE A 174 11.59 -30.56 19.72
CA ILE A 174 13.03 -30.69 19.97
C ILE A 174 13.76 -30.94 18.65
N THR A 175 14.47 -29.92 18.16
CA THR A 175 15.00 -29.86 16.78
C THR A 175 16.53 -29.90 16.66
N TYR A 176 17.29 -30.09 17.75
CA TYR A 176 18.76 -30.02 17.74
C TYR A 176 19.45 -31.03 16.79
N LYS A 177 18.76 -32.09 16.37
CA LYS A 177 19.23 -33.04 15.34
C LYS A 177 18.54 -32.89 13.98
N ALA A 178 17.61 -31.95 13.85
CA ALA A 178 16.91 -31.69 12.60
C ALA A 178 17.86 -31.07 11.58
N LYS A 179 17.69 -31.42 10.30
CA LYS A 179 18.51 -30.95 9.18
C LYS A 179 17.64 -30.37 8.09
N VAL A 180 18.04 -29.25 7.51
CA VAL A 180 17.39 -28.71 6.32
C VAL A 180 17.83 -29.53 5.11
N VAL A 181 16.89 -30.18 4.43
CA VAL A 181 17.15 -30.97 3.20
C VAL A 181 16.99 -30.10 1.96
N THR A 182 15.96 -29.25 1.96
CA THR A 182 15.65 -28.35 0.84
C THR A 182 15.31 -26.99 1.41
N ARG A 183 15.82 -25.93 0.78
CA ARG A 183 15.48 -24.54 1.08
C ARG A 183 15.59 -23.71 -0.20
N ASP A 184 14.46 -23.13 -0.59
CA ASP A 184 14.38 -22.07 -1.60
C ASP A 184 14.76 -20.73 -0.95
N ALA A 185 15.87 -20.14 -1.41
CA ALA A 185 16.40 -18.89 -0.86
C ALA A 185 15.54 -17.66 -1.21
N ASP A 186 14.73 -17.73 -2.27
CA ASP A 186 13.80 -16.65 -2.62
C ASP A 186 12.52 -16.70 -1.77
N MET A 187 12.25 -17.84 -1.14
CA MET A 187 11.07 -18.08 -0.30
C MET A 187 11.37 -18.00 1.20
N ILE A 188 12.52 -18.50 1.66
CA ILE A 188 12.88 -18.56 3.09
C ILE A 188 14.22 -17.89 3.33
N GLY A 189 14.23 -17.01 4.33
CA GLY A 189 15.36 -16.17 4.68
C GLY A 189 15.19 -14.71 4.25
N PHE A 190 13.94 -14.22 4.18
CA PHE A 190 13.60 -12.95 3.54
C PHE A 190 14.22 -11.72 4.23
N GLU A 191 13.87 -11.45 5.50
CA GLU A 191 14.42 -10.32 6.26
C GLU A 191 15.48 -10.75 7.26
N ARG A 192 15.47 -12.03 7.62
CA ARG A 192 16.44 -12.63 8.53
C ARG A 192 16.88 -13.98 8.02
N LYS A 193 18.09 -14.39 8.40
CA LYS A 193 18.58 -15.74 8.13
C LYS A 193 17.80 -16.75 8.98
N LEU A 194 17.69 -17.97 8.45
CA LEU A 194 17.19 -19.12 9.19
C LEU A 194 18.18 -19.47 10.32
N ASP A 195 17.65 -19.67 11.53
CA ASP A 195 18.46 -20.04 12.70
C ASP A 195 19.06 -21.44 12.56
N LYS A 196 20.21 -21.67 13.19
CA LYS A 196 20.87 -22.99 13.18
C LYS A 196 20.05 -24.06 13.91
N VAL A 197 19.43 -23.67 15.02
CA VAL A 197 18.45 -24.49 15.73
C VAL A 197 17.10 -24.13 15.15
N LEU A 198 16.44 -25.09 14.51
CA LEU A 198 15.17 -24.86 13.86
C LEU A 198 14.05 -24.70 14.90
N PRO A 199 13.02 -23.89 14.66
CA PRO A 199 11.86 -23.87 15.55
C PRO A 199 11.07 -25.18 15.40
N GLY A 200 10.19 -25.48 16.36
CA GLY A 200 9.33 -26.65 16.29
C GLY A 200 8.38 -26.61 15.07
N PHE A 201 8.02 -27.79 14.55
CA PHE A 201 7.15 -27.92 13.37
C PHE A 201 6.23 -29.13 13.43
N PRO A 202 5.06 -29.06 12.75
CA PRO A 202 4.23 -30.22 12.49
C PRO A 202 4.92 -31.17 11.49
N VAL A 203 4.65 -32.47 11.61
CA VAL A 203 5.08 -33.45 10.61
C VAL A 203 4.08 -33.49 9.47
N ILE A 204 4.50 -33.00 8.31
CA ILE A 204 3.71 -32.99 7.09
C ILE A 204 4.42 -33.83 6.04
N ASP A 205 3.80 -34.93 5.67
CA ASP A 205 4.31 -35.86 4.67
C ASP A 205 3.95 -35.37 3.26
N ALA A 206 4.87 -35.50 2.31
CA ALA A 206 4.59 -35.27 0.90
C ALA A 206 3.85 -36.46 0.30
N LYS A 207 2.72 -36.23 -0.38
CA LYS A 207 1.86 -37.26 -0.96
C LYS A 207 1.86 -37.31 -2.50
N SER A 208 2.19 -36.21 -3.19
CA SER A 208 2.25 -36.16 -4.67
C SER A 208 3.41 -35.27 -5.17
N ASN A 209 3.72 -35.37 -6.47
CA ASN A 209 4.70 -34.48 -7.14
C ASN A 209 4.08 -33.11 -7.55
N GLU A 210 2.86 -32.82 -7.13
CA GLU A 210 2.10 -31.63 -7.56
C GLU A 210 2.42 -30.40 -6.69
N ALA A 211 3.07 -30.60 -5.54
CA ALA A 211 3.53 -29.53 -4.66
C ALA A 211 4.96 -29.13 -4.98
N THR A 212 5.23 -27.82 -5.01
CA THR A 212 6.59 -27.30 -4.93
C THR A 212 6.97 -27.13 -3.46
N HIS A 213 7.89 -27.98 -2.99
CA HIS A 213 8.41 -27.89 -1.62
C HIS A 213 9.51 -26.82 -1.55
N HIS A 214 9.20 -25.69 -0.90
CA HIS A 214 10.17 -24.61 -0.71
C HIS A 214 11.06 -24.84 0.50
N MET A 215 10.59 -25.59 1.49
CA MET A 215 11.41 -26.00 2.62
C MET A 215 11.02 -27.36 3.16
N VAL A 216 12.02 -28.24 3.28
CA VAL A 216 11.90 -29.60 3.82
C VAL A 216 12.93 -29.80 4.92
N VAL A 217 12.48 -30.29 6.07
CA VAL A 217 13.31 -30.59 7.23
C VAL A 217 13.30 -32.11 7.45
N GLU A 218 14.46 -32.68 7.77
CA GLU A 218 14.63 -34.09 8.12
C GLU A 218 14.98 -34.22 9.59
N ILE A 219 14.34 -35.17 10.26
CA ILE A 219 14.56 -35.49 11.66
C ILE A 219 14.97 -36.95 11.81
N PRO A 220 15.84 -37.27 12.77
CA PRO A 220 16.05 -38.65 13.17
C PRO A 220 14.78 -39.21 13.82
N TYR A 221 14.35 -40.39 13.39
CA TYR A 221 13.22 -41.12 13.98
C TYR A 221 13.61 -42.59 14.14
N GLU A 222 12.98 -43.33 15.07
CA GLU A 222 13.39 -44.70 15.40
C GLU A 222 13.32 -45.65 14.19
N ALA A 223 12.33 -45.48 13.32
CA ALA A 223 12.14 -46.26 12.09
C ALA A 223 12.99 -45.75 10.90
N GLY A 224 13.87 -44.76 11.10
CA GLY A 224 14.66 -44.11 10.05
C GLY A 224 14.35 -42.61 9.91
N PRO A 225 15.18 -41.82 9.22
CA PRO A 225 14.96 -40.38 9.10
C PRO A 225 13.60 -40.06 8.48
N ARG A 226 12.82 -39.19 9.14
CA ARG A 226 11.53 -38.71 8.63
C ARG A 226 11.68 -37.30 8.09
N ARG A 227 11.03 -37.00 6.97
CA ARG A 227 11.03 -35.67 6.36
C ARG A 227 9.68 -35.00 6.58
N SER A 228 9.70 -33.71 6.92
CA SER A 228 8.53 -32.86 7.02
C SER A 228 8.66 -31.70 6.04
N VAL A 229 7.60 -31.47 5.26
CA VAL A 229 7.45 -30.27 4.44
C VAL A 229 6.95 -29.15 5.35
N VAL A 230 7.74 -28.07 5.53
CA VAL A 230 7.35 -26.95 6.40
C VAL A 230 6.88 -25.73 5.61
N VAL A 231 7.24 -25.63 4.33
CA VAL A 231 6.72 -24.60 3.40
C VAL A 231 6.56 -25.20 2.01
N ALA A 232 5.36 -25.08 1.44
CA ALA A 232 5.04 -25.54 0.09
C ALA A 232 3.99 -24.67 -0.60
N THR A 233 4.03 -24.67 -1.93
CA THR A 233 2.97 -24.10 -2.77
C THR A 233 2.51 -25.13 -3.81
N SER A 234 1.28 -25.00 -4.28
CA SER A 234 0.68 -25.85 -5.32
C SER A 234 -0.30 -25.01 -6.14
N GLU A 235 -0.88 -25.61 -7.18
CA GLU A 235 -1.97 -24.95 -7.92
C GLU A 235 -3.18 -24.65 -7.01
N ASN A 236 -3.41 -25.39 -5.92
CA ASN A 236 -4.56 -25.21 -5.03
C ASN A 236 -4.32 -24.24 -3.87
N GLY A 237 -3.11 -23.67 -3.76
CA GLY A 237 -2.77 -22.69 -2.73
C GLY A 237 -1.41 -22.94 -2.10
N GLY A 238 -1.26 -22.59 -0.81
CA GLY A 238 0.03 -22.70 -0.15
C GLY A 238 -0.08 -22.96 1.35
N PHE A 239 0.96 -23.60 1.87
CA PHE A 239 1.11 -23.97 3.26
C PHE A 239 2.46 -23.46 3.77
N ALA A 240 2.45 -22.78 4.91
CA ALA A 240 3.65 -22.46 5.67
C ALA A 240 3.39 -22.74 7.15
N ALA A 241 4.18 -23.63 7.76
CA ALA A 241 4.10 -23.94 9.18
C ALA A 241 4.31 -22.68 10.02
N GLN A 242 3.61 -22.58 11.15
CA GLN A 242 3.51 -21.36 11.95
C GLN A 242 4.87 -20.71 12.24
N ASN A 243 5.83 -21.49 12.75
CA ASN A 243 7.13 -20.98 13.16
C ASN A 243 8.10 -20.72 11.99
N TYR A 244 7.66 -20.94 10.75
CA TYR A 244 8.42 -20.68 9.53
C TYR A 244 7.87 -19.46 8.76
N THR A 245 6.93 -18.73 9.35
CA THR A 245 6.33 -17.51 8.77
C THR A 245 7.10 -16.25 9.21
N VAL A 246 6.85 -15.80 10.43
CA VAL A 246 7.49 -14.65 11.09
C VAL A 246 8.20 -15.09 12.35
N VAL A 247 9.21 -14.34 12.76
CA VAL A 247 9.93 -14.57 14.02
C VAL A 247 9.87 -13.31 14.88
N LEU A 248 9.53 -13.50 16.15
CA LEU A 248 9.64 -12.48 17.19
C LEU A 248 10.98 -12.64 17.90
N GLU A 249 11.80 -11.59 17.92
CA GLU A 249 13.08 -11.57 18.61
C GLU A 249 12.89 -11.48 20.13
N PRO A 250 13.35 -12.45 20.93
CA PRO A 250 13.00 -12.53 22.37
C PRO A 250 13.47 -11.37 23.26
N ASN A 251 14.47 -10.59 22.82
CA ASN A 251 15.08 -9.54 23.65
C ASN A 251 14.65 -8.12 23.25
N THR A 252 14.11 -7.96 22.05
CA THR A 252 13.81 -6.65 21.44
C THR A 252 12.34 -6.54 21.04
N ASP A 253 11.58 -7.64 21.12
CA ASP A 253 10.22 -7.78 20.58
C ASP A 253 10.10 -7.34 19.12
N ARG A 254 11.22 -7.38 18.38
CA ARG A 254 11.25 -7.06 16.96
C ARG A 254 10.72 -8.23 16.16
N LEU A 255 9.87 -7.91 15.20
CA LEU A 255 9.30 -8.87 14.29
C LEU A 255 10.07 -8.86 12.97
N SER A 256 10.26 -10.02 12.38
CA SER A 256 10.83 -10.15 11.03
C SER A 256 10.20 -11.30 10.28
N TRP A 257 10.02 -11.12 8.97
CA TRP A 257 9.59 -12.17 8.07
C TRP A 257 10.74 -13.15 7.79
N LEU A 258 10.54 -14.42 8.15
CA LEU A 258 11.40 -15.51 7.68
C LEU A 258 10.96 -15.97 6.28
N LEU A 259 9.65 -16.15 6.10
CA LEU A 259 9.00 -16.38 4.81
C LEU A 259 8.98 -15.09 3.99
N ASN A 260 9.24 -15.14 2.69
CA ASN A 260 9.01 -14.02 1.78
C ASN A 260 7.51 -13.92 1.46
N PRO A 261 6.76 -12.97 2.05
CA PRO A 261 5.31 -12.94 1.91
C PRO A 261 4.89 -12.65 0.46
N PHE A 262 5.62 -11.80 -0.25
CA PHE A 262 5.33 -11.44 -1.64
C PHE A 262 5.51 -12.64 -2.58
N ALA A 263 6.59 -13.39 -2.44
CA ALA A 263 6.83 -14.58 -3.26
C ALA A 263 5.85 -15.70 -2.93
N PHE A 264 5.57 -15.92 -1.65
CA PHE A 264 4.65 -16.95 -1.17
C PHE A 264 3.23 -16.68 -1.67
N PHE A 265 2.65 -15.51 -1.37
CA PHE A 265 1.27 -15.22 -1.77
C PHE A 265 1.08 -15.20 -3.29
N ARG A 266 2.06 -14.67 -4.05
CA ARG A 266 2.01 -14.70 -5.52
C ARG A 266 1.98 -16.12 -6.08
N LYS A 267 2.76 -17.05 -5.52
CA LYS A 267 2.73 -18.46 -5.96
C LYS A 267 1.45 -19.16 -5.51
N SER A 268 1.05 -18.98 -4.25
CA SER A 268 -0.13 -19.64 -3.66
C SER A 268 -1.45 -19.18 -4.30
N LEU A 269 -1.60 -17.90 -4.61
CA LEU A 269 -2.84 -17.35 -5.18
C LEU A 269 -2.85 -17.39 -6.72
N GLY A 270 -1.78 -17.92 -7.33
CA GLY A 270 -1.58 -18.02 -8.78
C GLY A 270 -0.84 -16.83 -9.37
N ALA A 271 0.03 -17.10 -10.32
CA ALA A 271 0.89 -16.12 -10.99
C ALA A 271 0.21 -15.44 -12.20
N ASP A 272 -1.13 -15.38 -12.20
CA ASP A 272 -1.90 -14.78 -13.29
C ASP A 272 -1.50 -13.31 -13.47
N ARG A 273 -1.15 -12.93 -14.70
CA ARG A 273 -0.87 -11.54 -15.02
C ARG A 273 -2.18 -10.78 -15.17
N PHE A 274 -2.37 -9.73 -14.39
CA PHE A 274 -3.47 -8.79 -14.52
C PHE A 274 -3.01 -7.39 -14.07
N PRO A 275 -3.69 -6.31 -14.48
CA PRO A 275 -3.37 -4.96 -14.01
C PRO A 275 -3.63 -4.84 -12.51
N ILE A 276 -2.62 -4.52 -11.72
CA ILE A 276 -2.73 -4.28 -10.28
C ILE A 276 -3.06 -2.80 -10.06
N PRO A 277 -4.20 -2.45 -9.42
CA PRO A 277 -4.46 -1.08 -9.00
C PRO A 277 -3.35 -0.54 -8.11
N ASP A 278 -2.76 0.59 -8.49
CA ASP A 278 -1.64 1.18 -7.76
C ASP A 278 -2.03 2.54 -7.15
N VAL A 279 -1.80 2.66 -5.85
CA VAL A 279 -2.09 3.88 -5.06
C VAL A 279 -0.82 4.65 -4.69
N THR A 280 0.33 4.27 -5.24
CA THR A 280 1.64 4.83 -4.89
C THR A 280 2.21 5.74 -5.98
N THR A 281 1.59 5.73 -7.16
CA THR A 281 2.08 6.35 -8.38
C THR A 281 0.96 7.10 -9.08
N VAL A 282 1.27 8.30 -9.57
CA VAL A 282 0.42 9.09 -10.47
C VAL A 282 1.32 9.68 -11.53
N SER A 283 0.86 9.76 -12.78
CA SER A 283 1.66 10.29 -13.89
C SER A 283 3.07 9.70 -13.97
N GLY A 284 3.21 8.40 -13.71
CA GLY A 284 4.50 7.69 -13.77
C GLY A 284 5.51 7.98 -12.65
N ARG A 285 5.26 8.91 -11.72
CA ARG A 285 6.16 9.18 -10.56
C ARG A 285 5.53 8.73 -9.25
N ARG A 286 6.38 8.48 -8.23
CA ARG A 286 5.90 8.24 -6.87
C ARG A 286 5.10 9.45 -6.40
N ILE A 287 3.96 9.25 -5.75
CA ILE A 287 3.16 10.38 -5.23
C ILE A 287 3.88 11.05 -4.06
N TYR A 288 3.65 12.36 -3.92
CA TYR A 288 3.92 13.11 -2.70
C TYR A 288 2.63 13.75 -2.18
N PHE A 289 2.44 13.73 -0.86
CA PHE A 289 1.46 14.61 -0.21
C PHE A 289 1.84 14.84 1.26
N SER A 290 1.31 15.90 1.86
CA SER A 290 1.45 16.14 3.29
C SER A 290 0.11 16.45 3.95
N HIS A 291 0.02 16.13 5.24
CA HIS A 291 -1.12 16.50 6.07
C HIS A 291 -0.66 16.81 7.50
N ILE A 292 -1.40 17.73 8.12
CA ILE A 292 -1.13 18.21 9.46
C ILE A 292 -2.34 17.94 10.34
N ASP A 293 -2.14 17.13 11.37
CA ASP A 293 -3.12 16.93 12.43
C ASP A 293 -3.27 18.19 13.28
N GLY A 294 -4.44 18.30 13.92
CA GLY A 294 -4.84 19.52 14.61
C GLY A 294 -4.08 19.79 15.90
N ASP A 295 -3.27 18.89 16.43
CA ASP A 295 -2.71 19.06 17.76
C ASP A 295 -1.66 20.18 17.81
N GLY A 296 -1.80 21.05 18.82
CA GLY A 296 -0.80 22.07 19.14
C GLY A 296 -0.98 23.40 18.42
N TRP A 297 -2.20 23.76 18.00
CA TRP A 297 -2.48 25.11 17.48
C TRP A 297 -2.08 26.21 18.47
N ASN A 298 -2.24 25.93 19.76
CA ASN A 298 -2.04 26.88 20.84
C ASN A 298 -0.71 26.71 21.59
N ASN A 299 0.14 25.76 21.20
CA ASN A 299 1.44 25.55 21.84
C ASN A 299 2.34 26.78 21.59
N LEU A 300 3.16 27.13 22.58
CA LEU A 300 4.14 28.19 22.44
C LEU A 300 5.44 27.63 21.87
N SER A 301 5.94 28.27 20.81
CA SER A 301 7.19 27.85 20.20
C SER A 301 8.39 28.17 21.08
N THR A 302 9.24 27.17 21.24
CA THR A 302 10.56 27.27 21.87
C THR A 302 11.70 27.28 20.85
N VAL A 303 11.37 27.39 19.55
CA VAL A 303 12.36 27.57 18.47
C VAL A 303 13.17 28.83 18.74
N GLU A 304 14.50 28.76 18.59
CA GLU A 304 15.43 29.79 19.08
C GLU A 304 15.07 31.21 18.65
N SER A 305 14.68 31.40 17.38
CA SER A 305 14.26 32.71 16.84
C SER A 305 12.95 33.23 17.42
N TYR A 306 12.09 32.37 17.94
CA TYR A 306 10.72 32.67 18.38
C TYR A 306 10.53 32.59 19.90
N ARG A 307 11.44 31.94 20.63
CA ARG A 307 11.29 31.58 22.06
C ARG A 307 11.01 32.76 23.01
N ASN A 308 11.49 33.96 22.66
CA ASN A 308 11.29 35.19 23.45
C ASN A 308 10.07 36.01 23.01
N GLN A 309 9.33 35.56 21.99
CA GLN A 309 8.25 36.31 21.35
C GLN A 309 6.84 35.76 21.64
N GLN A 310 6.74 34.63 22.35
CA GLN A 310 5.46 33.96 22.66
C GLN A 310 4.65 33.62 21.40
N VAL A 311 5.35 33.21 20.33
CA VAL A 311 4.73 32.86 19.04
C VAL A 311 4.17 31.44 19.11
N LEU A 312 2.97 31.24 18.58
CA LEU A 312 2.33 29.93 18.53
C LEU A 312 3.04 28.99 17.55
N SER A 313 3.08 27.69 17.85
CA SER A 313 3.65 26.67 16.97
C SER A 313 2.98 26.67 15.59
N ALA A 314 1.65 26.86 15.53
CA ALA A 314 0.92 27.01 14.27
C ALA A 314 1.40 28.23 13.44
N GLU A 315 1.78 29.34 14.07
CA GLU A 315 2.33 30.51 13.36
C GLU A 315 3.71 30.20 12.80
N VAL A 316 4.54 29.46 13.55
CA VAL A 316 5.86 29.03 13.09
C VAL A 316 5.72 28.08 11.90
N VAL A 317 4.88 27.05 12.00
CA VAL A 317 4.60 26.13 10.88
C VAL A 317 4.10 26.89 9.65
N ALA A 318 3.17 27.84 9.83
CA ALA A 318 2.66 28.66 8.73
C ALA A 318 3.77 29.44 8.01
N ARG A 319 4.68 30.09 8.77
CA ARG A 319 5.76 30.92 8.23
C ARG A 319 6.91 30.13 7.64
N GLU A 320 7.26 28.99 8.24
CA GLU A 320 8.53 28.30 7.99
C GLU A 320 8.36 27.01 7.16
N ALA A 321 7.17 26.40 7.16
CA ALA A 321 6.93 25.09 6.55
C ALA A 321 5.79 25.08 5.52
N ILE A 322 4.88 26.06 5.51
CA ILE A 322 3.76 26.08 4.53
C ILE A 322 3.89 27.22 3.52
N ALA A 323 3.94 28.47 3.98
CA ALA A 323 3.99 29.62 3.08
C ALA A 323 5.22 29.63 2.14
N PRO A 324 6.42 29.17 2.55
CA PRO A 324 7.59 29.10 1.65
C PRO A 324 7.53 27.98 0.60
N TYR A 325 6.55 27.10 0.67
CA TYR A 325 6.41 25.89 -0.16
C TYR A 325 5.09 25.88 -0.96
N PRO A 326 4.83 26.89 -1.82
CA PRO A 326 3.58 26.96 -2.59
C PRO A 326 3.42 25.83 -3.63
N ASP A 327 4.50 25.14 -3.95
CA ASP A 327 4.59 24.04 -4.90
C ASP A 327 4.40 22.64 -4.29
N LEU A 328 4.06 22.57 -3.00
CA LEU A 328 3.77 21.33 -2.29
C LEU A 328 2.39 21.43 -1.60
N PRO A 329 1.46 20.52 -1.89
CA PRO A 329 0.16 20.49 -1.24
C PRO A 329 0.25 20.03 0.20
N VAL A 330 -0.56 20.63 1.06
CA VAL A 330 -0.69 20.26 2.47
C VAL A 330 -2.14 20.32 2.91
N SER A 331 -2.62 19.28 3.57
CA SER A 331 -3.97 19.27 4.16
C SER A 331 -3.89 19.67 5.62
N VAL A 332 -4.44 20.83 5.95
CA VAL A 332 -4.34 21.41 7.31
C VAL A 332 -5.63 21.13 8.06
N ALA A 333 -5.55 20.29 9.09
CA ALA A 333 -6.70 19.96 9.91
C ALA A 333 -6.82 20.89 11.11
N LEU A 334 -8.03 21.43 11.29
CA LEU A 334 -8.35 22.25 12.44
C LEU A 334 -9.08 21.41 13.50
N LEU A 335 -8.58 21.44 14.73
CA LEU A 335 -9.30 20.99 15.90
C LEU A 335 -10.22 22.12 16.37
N ALA A 336 -11.54 21.93 16.30
CA ALA A 336 -12.49 23.01 16.61
C ALA A 336 -12.35 23.50 18.06
N GLY A 337 -12.16 22.56 18.99
CA GLY A 337 -11.97 22.82 20.41
C GLY A 337 -10.80 23.76 20.71
N ASP A 338 -9.71 23.69 19.94
CA ASP A 338 -8.52 24.52 20.13
C ASP A 338 -8.79 26.00 19.86
N ILE A 339 -9.72 26.33 18.96
CA ILE A 339 -9.97 27.72 18.57
C ILE A 339 -11.23 28.30 19.24
N GLN A 340 -12.14 27.46 19.73
CA GLN A 340 -13.43 27.89 20.27
C GLN A 340 -13.38 28.13 21.79
N PRO A 341 -13.50 29.38 22.27
CA PRO A 341 -13.50 29.68 23.72
C PRO A 341 -14.63 28.98 24.49
N LEU A 342 -15.75 28.72 23.81
CA LEU A 342 -16.90 28.01 24.38
C LEU A 342 -16.55 26.58 24.80
N LEU A 343 -15.63 25.93 24.09
CA LEU A 343 -15.15 24.57 24.42
C LEU A 343 -13.98 24.58 25.40
N GLY A 344 -13.30 25.71 25.55
CA GLY A 344 -12.11 25.85 26.40
C GLY A 344 -10.85 26.29 25.62
N GLY A 345 -10.95 26.42 24.30
CA GLY A 345 -9.85 26.82 23.42
C GLY A 345 -9.48 28.30 23.45
N ASN A 346 -8.44 28.62 22.69
CA ASN A 346 -7.86 29.95 22.57
C ASN A 346 -8.12 30.52 21.16
N PRO A 347 -8.74 31.72 21.04
CA PRO A 347 -9.06 32.29 19.73
C PRO A 347 -7.83 32.80 18.96
N ALA A 348 -6.64 32.79 19.56
CA ALA A 348 -5.40 33.27 18.94
C ALA A 348 -4.99 32.48 17.68
N GLY A 349 -5.42 31.22 17.55
CA GLY A 349 -5.22 30.42 16.33
C GLY A 349 -6.07 30.86 15.13
N ALA A 350 -7.21 31.54 15.36
CA ALA A 350 -8.17 31.85 14.29
C ALA A 350 -7.61 32.71 13.14
N PRO A 351 -6.83 33.79 13.38
CA PRO A 351 -6.19 34.55 12.30
C PRO A 351 -5.17 33.72 11.51
N ILE A 352 -4.53 32.73 12.15
CA ILE A 352 -3.56 31.83 11.52
C ILE A 352 -4.31 30.88 10.58
N ALA A 353 -5.38 30.24 11.07
CA ALA A 353 -6.24 29.37 10.27
C ALA A 353 -6.77 30.07 9.01
N ARG A 354 -7.26 31.32 9.14
CA ARG A 354 -7.71 32.12 7.98
C ARG A 354 -6.62 32.32 6.93
N ARG A 355 -5.40 32.65 7.39
CA ARG A 355 -4.26 32.90 6.50
C ARG A 355 -3.81 31.63 5.80
N LEU A 356 -3.75 30.51 6.52
CA LEU A 356 -3.40 29.20 5.98
C LEU A 356 -4.43 28.74 4.95
N PHE A 357 -5.72 28.77 5.29
CA PHE A 357 -6.76 28.33 4.36
C PHE A 357 -6.92 29.23 3.13
N ALA A 358 -6.44 30.48 3.17
CA ALA A 358 -6.37 31.33 1.99
C ALA A 358 -5.29 30.92 0.97
N LEU A 359 -4.28 30.13 1.37
CA LEU A 359 -3.21 29.70 0.48
C LEU A 359 -3.72 28.66 -0.55
N PRO A 360 -3.40 28.78 -1.85
CA PRO A 360 -3.89 27.86 -2.89
C PRO A 360 -3.52 26.39 -2.65
N GLN A 361 -2.32 26.12 -2.16
CA GLN A 361 -1.79 24.77 -1.91
C GLN A 361 -2.30 24.11 -0.63
N VAL A 362 -3.02 24.85 0.22
CA VAL A 362 -3.57 24.33 1.47
C VAL A 362 -4.95 23.73 1.22
N GLU A 363 -5.12 22.43 1.46
CA GLU A 363 -6.43 21.78 1.52
C GLU A 363 -7.02 21.94 2.93
N VAL A 364 -8.30 22.35 3.00
CA VAL A 364 -9.01 22.51 4.27
C VAL A 364 -9.41 21.13 4.79
N ALA A 365 -9.03 20.83 6.04
CA ALA A 365 -9.39 19.60 6.72
C ALA A 365 -9.92 19.87 8.14
N SER A 366 -10.46 18.85 8.79
CA SER A 366 -10.87 18.89 10.19
C SER A 366 -10.17 17.80 10.99
N HIS A 367 -9.77 18.15 12.22
CA HIS A 367 -9.22 17.23 13.21
C HIS A 367 -10.18 17.13 14.39
N THR A 368 -11.45 16.82 14.08
CA THR A 368 -12.54 16.63 15.03
C THR A 368 -13.01 17.91 15.76
N HIS A 369 -14.07 17.79 16.56
CA HIS A 369 -14.64 18.89 17.32
C HIS A 369 -14.02 18.98 18.72
N THR A 370 -13.90 17.85 19.40
CA THR A 370 -13.53 17.77 20.82
C THR A 370 -12.30 16.92 21.12
N HIS A 371 -11.64 16.41 20.07
CA HIS A 371 -10.42 15.59 20.11
C HIS A 371 -10.58 14.29 20.92
N PRO A 372 -11.38 13.32 20.44
CA PRO A 372 -11.40 11.96 20.99
C PRO A 372 -10.01 11.33 21.03
N TYR A 373 -9.61 10.85 22.21
CA TYR A 373 -8.43 9.99 22.38
C TYR A 373 -8.79 8.51 22.18
N ASN A 374 -9.98 8.10 22.65
CA ASN A 374 -10.48 6.73 22.53
C ASN A 374 -11.81 6.73 21.76
N TRP A 375 -11.80 6.31 20.50
CA TRP A 375 -13.01 6.29 19.68
C TRP A 375 -14.01 5.19 20.10
N GLY A 376 -13.51 4.06 20.60
CA GLY A 376 -14.35 2.96 21.06
C GLY A 376 -15.27 3.34 22.23
N PHE A 377 -14.84 4.28 23.09
CA PHE A 377 -15.65 4.81 24.19
C PHE A 377 -16.96 5.45 23.70
N TYR A 378 -16.96 6.05 22.51
CA TYR A 378 -18.11 6.80 21.98
C TYR A 378 -19.06 5.98 21.11
N GLU A 379 -18.73 4.72 20.80
CA GLU A 379 -19.64 3.83 20.06
C GLU A 379 -20.94 3.57 20.84
N SER A 380 -20.86 3.52 22.17
CA SER A 380 -21.99 3.39 23.09
C SER A 380 -21.92 4.44 24.19
N TYR A 381 -21.83 5.71 23.78
CA TYR A 381 -21.60 6.84 24.68
C TYR A 381 -22.64 6.98 25.79
N SER A 382 -22.16 7.26 27.01
CA SER A 382 -22.97 7.67 28.16
C SER A 382 -22.30 8.82 28.89
N ARG A 383 -23.01 9.96 28.98
CA ARG A 383 -22.53 11.14 29.71
C ARG A 383 -22.19 10.82 31.18
N ALA A 384 -22.97 9.95 31.82
CA ALA A 384 -22.72 9.53 33.20
C ALA A 384 -21.40 8.74 33.35
N ALA A 385 -21.04 7.93 32.35
CA ALA A 385 -19.76 7.21 32.35
C ALA A 385 -18.59 8.19 32.18
N GLU A 386 -18.73 9.17 31.29
CA GLU A 386 -17.73 10.23 31.09
C GLU A 386 -17.56 11.10 32.35
N ASP A 387 -18.66 11.54 32.97
CA ASP A 387 -18.63 12.34 34.20
C ASP A 387 -17.95 11.60 35.37
N LYS A 388 -18.08 10.26 35.43
CA LYS A 388 -17.36 9.43 36.41
C LYS A 388 -15.85 9.47 36.19
N LEU A 389 -15.39 9.43 34.93
CA LEU A 389 -13.97 9.57 34.59
C LEU A 389 -13.47 10.98 34.93
N ILE A 390 -14.24 12.02 34.57
CA ILE A 390 -13.91 13.42 34.90
C ILE A 390 -13.79 13.63 36.41
N ALA A 391 -14.70 13.07 37.20
CA ALA A 391 -14.66 13.18 38.66
C ALA A 391 -13.48 12.43 39.30
N GLY A 392 -13.00 11.36 38.66
CA GLY A 392 -11.85 10.57 39.11
C GLY A 392 -10.49 11.09 38.65
N TYR A 393 -10.45 11.92 37.60
CA TYR A 393 -9.22 12.40 36.99
C TYR A 393 -8.44 13.35 37.92
N ARG A 394 -7.13 13.12 37.99
CA ARG A 394 -6.18 13.95 38.73
C ARG A 394 -5.20 14.53 37.71
N PRO A 395 -5.12 15.85 37.54
CA PRO A 395 -4.20 16.41 36.58
C PRO A 395 -2.76 16.03 36.93
N PRO A 396 -1.90 15.77 35.93
CA PRO A 396 -0.49 15.55 36.16
C PRO A 396 0.14 16.75 36.87
N ASP A 397 1.10 16.48 37.77
CA ASP A 397 1.81 17.53 38.52
C ASP A 397 2.56 18.46 37.55
N GLN A 398 2.28 19.76 37.63
CA GLN A 398 3.01 20.76 36.85
C GLN A 398 4.53 20.65 37.11
N PRO A 399 5.37 20.60 36.06
CA PRO A 399 6.82 20.60 36.20
C PRO A 399 7.32 21.76 37.08
N MET A 400 8.29 21.49 37.95
CA MET A 400 8.83 22.49 38.89
C MET A 400 9.33 23.76 38.17
N ARG A 401 9.79 23.63 36.93
CA ARG A 401 10.23 24.74 36.07
C ARG A 401 9.10 25.71 35.74
N GLU A 402 7.91 25.22 35.41
CA GLU A 402 6.75 26.08 35.12
C GLU A 402 6.29 26.83 36.38
N LYS A 403 6.28 26.16 37.53
CA LYS A 403 5.99 26.80 38.83
C LYS A 403 6.96 27.95 39.13
N VAL A 404 8.26 27.74 38.87
CA VAL A 404 9.30 28.76 39.09
C VAL A 404 9.21 29.89 38.06
N THR A 405 8.94 29.59 36.78
CA THR A 405 8.77 30.58 35.72
C THR A 405 7.52 31.44 35.96
N GLU A 406 6.41 30.83 36.37
CA GLU A 406 5.19 31.53 36.78
C GLU A 406 5.48 32.49 37.95
N GLN A 407 6.21 32.02 38.96
CA GLN A 407 6.56 32.83 40.13
C GLN A 407 7.49 34.00 39.77
N LEU A 408 8.50 33.79 38.91
CA LEU A 408 9.40 34.84 38.43
C LEU A 408 8.67 35.88 37.56
N MET A 409 7.78 35.44 36.67
CA MET A 409 6.98 36.34 35.82
C MET A 409 5.99 37.18 36.63
N ARG A 410 5.38 36.57 37.66
CA ARG A 410 4.46 37.25 38.59
C ARG A 410 5.19 38.31 39.44
N VAL A 411 6.43 38.04 39.83
CA VAL A 411 7.30 39.04 40.51
C VAL A 411 7.71 40.16 39.55
N ALA A 412 7.83 39.88 38.25
CA ALA A 412 8.17 40.86 37.21
C ALA A 412 6.97 41.70 36.70
N GLY A 413 5.79 41.59 37.30
CA GLY A 413 4.59 42.38 36.92
C GLY A 413 4.03 42.06 35.53
N LYS A 414 4.46 40.94 34.91
CA LYS A 414 3.89 40.45 33.66
C LYS A 414 2.73 39.51 33.97
N GLU A 415 1.59 39.69 33.30
CA GLU A 415 0.49 38.72 33.37
C GLU A 415 0.95 37.39 32.79
N PHE A 416 1.32 36.46 33.67
CA PHE A 416 1.40 35.06 33.30
C PHE A 416 -0.02 34.51 33.33
N ARG A 417 -0.60 34.25 32.15
CA ARG A 417 -1.82 33.46 32.04
C ARG A 417 -1.46 32.01 32.36
N SER A 418 -1.24 31.68 33.64
CA SER A 418 -1.31 30.29 34.03
C SER A 418 -2.72 29.81 33.71
N GLY A 419 -2.81 28.75 32.91
CA GLY A 419 -4.07 28.08 32.68
C GLY A 419 -4.60 27.66 34.03
N ARG A 420 -5.62 28.37 34.53
CA ARG A 420 -6.40 27.90 35.68
C ARG A 420 -6.86 26.50 35.30
N TYR A 421 -6.45 25.49 36.07
CA TYR A 421 -6.84 24.10 35.80
C TYR A 421 -8.35 24.04 35.53
N ASP A 422 -8.72 23.73 34.29
CA ASP A 422 -10.09 23.53 33.89
C ASP A 422 -10.32 22.03 33.84
N ARG A 423 -11.10 21.51 34.80
CA ARG A 423 -11.42 20.08 34.88
C ARG A 423 -12.11 19.53 33.64
N TYR A 424 -12.61 20.40 32.75
CA TYR A 424 -13.27 20.01 31.51
C TYR A 424 -12.38 20.16 30.27
N VAL A 425 -11.09 20.42 30.46
CA VAL A 425 -10.07 20.36 29.41
C VAL A 425 -9.01 19.36 29.85
N ALA A 426 -8.97 18.19 29.21
CA ALA A 426 -8.00 17.16 29.54
C ALA A 426 -6.59 17.61 29.18
N GLY A 427 -5.62 17.26 30.03
CA GLY A 427 -4.19 17.47 29.78
C GLY A 427 -3.46 16.19 29.36
N SER A 428 -4.17 15.07 29.26
CA SER A 428 -3.67 13.75 28.88
C SER A 428 -4.80 12.88 28.31
N ASP A 429 -4.42 11.72 27.79
CA ASP A 429 -5.29 10.66 27.24
C ASP A 429 -5.94 9.77 28.31
N GLU A 430 -5.75 10.06 29.60
CA GLU A 430 -6.46 9.38 30.70
C GLU A 430 -7.98 9.66 30.68
N LEU A 431 -8.37 10.76 30.06
CA LEU A 431 -9.76 11.10 29.75
C LEU A 431 -10.07 10.73 28.29
N PRO A 432 -11.33 10.44 27.94
CA PRO A 432 -11.64 9.90 26.61
C PRO A 432 -11.52 10.93 25.47
N ARG A 433 -11.37 12.23 25.78
CA ARG A 433 -11.13 13.34 24.82
C ARG A 433 -10.61 14.60 25.52
N THR A 434 -10.10 15.57 24.75
CA THR A 434 -9.64 16.85 25.28
C THR A 434 -10.76 17.73 25.84
N TYR A 435 -11.83 17.98 25.08
CA TYR A 435 -12.82 19.00 25.43
C TYR A 435 -14.13 18.39 25.95
N LEU A 436 -14.40 18.51 27.25
CA LEU A 436 -15.40 17.70 27.98
C LEU A 436 -16.62 18.50 28.49
N ARG A 437 -16.65 19.81 28.22
CA ARG A 437 -17.68 20.72 28.75
C ARG A 437 -19.10 20.37 28.29
N ARG A 438 -19.24 19.79 27.09
CA ARG A 438 -20.51 19.43 26.47
C ARG A 438 -20.54 17.96 26.15
N ASP A 439 -21.72 17.36 26.15
CA ASP A 439 -21.92 15.96 25.78
C ASP A 439 -21.34 15.67 24.39
N PHE A 440 -20.85 14.46 24.19
CA PHE A 440 -20.44 14.00 22.87
C PHE A 440 -21.65 13.90 21.94
N ASP A 441 -21.55 14.50 20.76
CA ASP A 441 -22.54 14.43 19.69
C ASP A 441 -21.79 14.17 18.38
N LEU A 442 -22.11 13.05 17.73
CA LEU A 442 -21.38 12.60 16.55
C LEU A 442 -21.53 13.55 15.34
N GLU A 443 -22.68 14.20 15.19
CA GLU A 443 -22.92 15.12 14.07
C GLU A 443 -22.18 16.45 14.28
N LEU A 444 -22.02 16.90 15.53
CA LEU A 444 -21.12 18.00 15.87
C LEU A 444 -19.66 17.59 15.72
N GLU A 445 -19.29 16.39 16.18
CA GLU A 445 -17.92 15.87 16.14
C GLU A 445 -17.37 15.78 14.71
N VAL A 446 -18.24 15.45 13.75
CA VAL A 446 -17.89 15.33 12.34
C VAL A 446 -18.34 16.55 11.54
N GLY A 447 -19.65 16.69 11.29
CA GLY A 447 -20.20 17.74 10.44
C GLY A 447 -20.04 19.14 11.03
N GLY A 448 -20.17 19.28 12.35
CA GLY A 448 -19.92 20.53 13.06
C GLY A 448 -18.47 20.97 12.96
N ALA A 449 -17.52 20.07 13.21
CA ALA A 449 -16.09 20.34 13.11
C ALA A 449 -15.67 20.78 11.69
N LEU A 450 -16.18 20.10 10.66
CA LEU A 450 -15.95 20.48 9.25
C LEU A 450 -16.44 21.91 8.97
N LYS A 451 -17.65 22.26 9.41
CA LYS A 451 -18.21 23.62 9.27
C LYS A 451 -17.34 24.66 9.99
N VAL A 452 -16.76 24.33 11.14
CA VAL A 452 -15.84 25.23 11.85
C VAL A 452 -14.59 25.50 11.02
N SER A 453 -13.97 24.47 10.44
CA SER A 453 -12.83 24.65 9.53
C SER A 453 -13.20 25.54 8.34
N GLU A 454 -14.34 25.28 7.71
CA GLU A 454 -14.82 26.03 6.54
C GLU A 454 -15.08 27.51 6.84
N ASN A 455 -15.50 27.86 8.05
CA ASN A 455 -15.73 29.26 8.44
C ASN A 455 -14.46 30.11 8.45
N PHE A 456 -13.28 29.49 8.45
CA PHE A 456 -12.00 30.18 8.34
C PHE A 456 -11.47 30.19 6.89
N ALA A 457 -12.06 29.42 5.98
CA ALA A 457 -11.64 29.35 4.59
C ALA A 457 -12.28 30.47 3.74
N PRO A 458 -11.66 30.87 2.62
CA PRO A 458 -12.30 31.75 1.64
C PRO A 458 -13.63 31.17 1.13
N ALA A 459 -14.54 32.06 0.71
CA ALA A 459 -15.81 31.65 0.12
C ALA A 459 -15.60 30.66 -1.04
N GLY A 460 -16.33 29.55 -1.02
CA GLY A 460 -16.23 28.47 -2.01
C GLY A 460 -15.17 27.40 -1.71
N LYS A 461 -14.24 27.62 -0.78
CA LYS A 461 -13.22 26.61 -0.40
C LYS A 461 -13.74 25.73 0.73
N LYS A 462 -14.18 24.52 0.38
CA LYS A 462 -14.78 23.54 1.30
C LYS A 462 -13.77 22.58 1.89
N ALA A 463 -14.08 22.02 3.06
CA ALA A 463 -13.29 20.95 3.65
C ALA A 463 -13.41 19.70 2.78
N LYS A 464 -12.29 19.00 2.57
CA LYS A 464 -12.23 17.79 1.73
C LYS A 464 -11.80 16.54 2.48
N LEU A 465 -11.20 16.72 3.66
CA LEU A 465 -10.59 15.65 4.43
C LEU A 465 -10.95 15.76 5.92
N TYR A 466 -11.24 14.62 6.53
CA TYR A 466 -11.38 14.44 7.97
C TYR A 466 -10.21 13.60 8.48
N GLN A 467 -9.45 14.12 9.44
CA GLN A 467 -8.27 13.48 10.02
C GLN A 467 -8.63 12.99 11.43
N TRP A 468 -8.49 11.69 11.68
CA TRP A 468 -8.86 11.08 12.97
C TRP A 468 -7.88 11.48 14.07
N SER A 469 -8.40 11.87 15.24
CA SER A 469 -7.62 12.12 16.45
C SER A 469 -7.42 10.85 17.29
N GLY A 470 -6.50 10.93 18.27
CA GLY A 470 -6.35 9.91 19.31
C GLY A 470 -5.81 8.58 18.79
N ASP A 471 -6.41 7.49 19.25
CA ASP A 471 -6.06 6.12 18.85
C ASP A 471 -6.32 5.81 17.37
N THR A 472 -6.99 6.73 16.64
CA THR A 472 -7.36 6.56 15.24
C THR A 472 -8.14 5.26 14.97
N THR A 473 -9.00 4.84 15.90
CA THR A 473 -9.83 3.63 15.75
C THR A 473 -11.34 3.94 15.66
N PRO A 474 -11.79 4.87 14.78
CA PRO A 474 -13.20 5.22 14.64
C PRO A 474 -14.09 3.99 14.45
N PHE A 475 -15.27 4.03 15.07
CA PHE A 475 -16.32 3.03 14.90
C PHE A 475 -17.09 3.29 13.59
N GLU A 476 -17.86 2.29 13.13
CA GLU A 476 -18.58 2.32 11.83
C GLU A 476 -19.40 3.60 11.65
N GLY A 477 -20.18 3.98 12.66
CA GLY A 477 -21.03 5.17 12.61
C GLY A 477 -20.26 6.48 12.40
N ALA A 478 -19.05 6.60 12.97
CA ALA A 478 -18.21 7.78 12.80
C ALA A 478 -17.66 7.87 11.38
N ILE A 479 -17.18 6.75 10.83
CA ILE A 479 -16.71 6.72 9.43
C ILE A 479 -17.86 7.06 8.48
N ALA A 480 -19.03 6.48 8.68
CA ALA A 480 -20.23 6.77 7.89
C ALA A 480 -20.63 8.25 7.95
N ALA A 481 -20.46 8.92 9.09
CA ALA A 481 -20.71 10.36 9.22
C ALA A 481 -19.79 11.20 8.32
N THR A 482 -18.51 10.83 8.19
CA THR A 482 -17.58 11.52 7.25
C THR A 482 -18.04 11.40 5.80
N ARG A 483 -18.54 10.21 5.41
CA ARG A 483 -19.08 9.95 4.07
C ARG A 483 -20.34 10.77 3.79
N ARG A 484 -21.27 10.82 4.75
CA ARG A 484 -22.48 11.66 4.64
C ARG A 484 -22.14 13.15 4.52
N ALA A 485 -21.07 13.59 5.18
CA ALA A 485 -20.58 14.96 5.08
C ALA A 485 -19.86 15.26 3.74
N GLY A 486 -19.67 14.25 2.87
CA GLY A 486 -19.06 14.42 1.55
C GLY A 486 -17.54 14.56 1.56
N VAL A 487 -16.87 14.18 2.66
CA VAL A 487 -15.42 14.24 2.79
C VAL A 487 -14.79 12.85 2.80
N ARG A 488 -13.50 12.78 2.46
CA ARG A 488 -12.69 11.58 2.70
C ARG A 488 -12.20 11.58 4.14
N ASN A 489 -11.76 10.43 4.63
CA ASN A 489 -11.12 10.33 5.94
C ASN A 489 -9.75 9.64 5.84
N LEU A 490 -8.85 10.00 6.74
CA LEU A 490 -7.48 9.49 6.82
C LEU A 490 -7.01 9.43 8.28
N ASN A 491 -6.06 8.53 8.55
CA ASN A 491 -5.12 8.42 9.69
C ASN A 491 -5.15 7.01 10.29
N GLY A 492 -4.19 6.70 11.15
CA GLY A 492 -3.83 5.34 11.55
C GLY A 492 -2.92 4.67 10.51
N GLY A 493 -2.33 3.54 10.89
CA GLY A 493 -1.43 2.73 10.06
C GLY A 493 0.03 2.83 10.49
N ASP A 494 0.54 4.03 10.76
CA ASP A 494 1.85 4.28 11.37
C ASP A 494 3.04 3.53 10.72
N SER A 495 3.13 3.59 9.38
CA SER A 495 4.18 2.87 8.65
C SER A 495 5.58 3.31 9.09
N ARG A 496 6.37 2.35 9.59
CA ARG A 496 7.80 2.48 9.87
C ARG A 496 8.55 1.35 9.14
N LEU A 497 9.62 1.67 8.42
CA LEU A 497 10.52 0.68 7.83
C LEU A 497 11.95 1.20 7.85
N ASP A 498 12.54 1.15 9.04
CA ASP A 498 13.84 1.75 9.32
C ASP A 498 14.62 0.90 10.34
N GLU A 499 15.69 1.44 10.91
CA GLU A 499 16.59 0.67 11.77
C GLU A 499 15.95 0.20 13.09
N GLU A 500 14.91 0.90 13.54
CA GLU A 500 14.16 0.56 14.75
C GLU A 500 13.07 -0.48 14.44
N PHE A 501 12.45 -0.35 13.27
CA PHE A 501 11.39 -1.23 12.75
C PHE A 501 11.82 -1.88 11.42
N PRO A 502 12.80 -2.81 11.42
CA PRO A 502 13.47 -3.29 10.20
C PRO A 502 12.71 -4.43 9.51
N SER A 503 11.38 -4.31 9.36
CA SER A 503 10.55 -5.33 8.71
C SER A 503 9.34 -4.74 8.01
N VAL A 504 9.00 -5.28 6.84
CA VAL A 504 7.76 -4.95 6.11
C VAL A 504 6.50 -5.28 6.91
N ALA A 505 6.61 -6.03 8.01
CA ALA A 505 5.53 -6.22 8.97
C ALA A 505 5.11 -4.94 9.71
N TYR A 506 5.98 -3.92 9.76
CA TYR A 506 5.66 -2.61 10.32
C TYR A 506 5.12 -1.64 9.27
N VAL A 507 4.82 -2.16 8.06
CA VAL A 507 4.17 -1.42 6.99
C VAL A 507 2.71 -1.88 6.91
N PRO A 508 1.73 -1.09 7.41
CA PRO A 508 0.32 -1.42 7.45
C PRO A 508 -0.30 -1.57 6.05
N PRO A 509 -1.48 -2.20 5.93
CA PRO A 509 -2.26 -2.23 4.68
C PRO A 509 -2.80 -0.85 4.29
N LEU A 510 -3.66 -0.79 3.26
CA LEU A 510 -4.24 0.48 2.80
C LEU A 510 -5.31 1.04 3.73
N SER A 511 -5.94 0.19 4.53
CA SER A 511 -7.15 0.55 5.27
C SER A 511 -7.48 -0.41 6.39
N ARG A 512 -8.31 0.04 7.34
CA ARG A 512 -9.03 -0.77 8.33
C ARG A 512 -10.51 -0.85 8.00
N VAL A 513 -11.12 -2.02 8.18
CA VAL A 513 -12.58 -2.18 8.13
C VAL A 513 -13.21 -1.98 9.51
N ALA A 514 -14.35 -1.30 9.57
CA ALA A 514 -15.19 -1.18 10.75
C ALA A 514 -16.65 -1.33 10.32
N GLY A 515 -17.24 -2.50 10.60
CA GLY A 515 -18.54 -2.87 10.05
C GLY A 515 -18.52 -2.86 8.52
N LYS A 516 -19.43 -2.10 7.91
CA LYS A 516 -19.51 -1.92 6.44
C LYS A 516 -18.61 -0.80 5.91
N GLU A 517 -18.02 -0.03 6.82
CA GLU A 517 -17.23 1.14 6.49
C GLU A 517 -15.73 0.81 6.48
N ARG A 518 -14.98 1.72 5.84
CA ARG A 518 -13.53 1.61 5.70
C ARG A 518 -12.85 2.93 6.03
N GLN A 519 -11.89 2.84 6.94
CA GLN A 519 -10.96 3.89 7.30
C GLN A 519 -9.71 3.73 6.44
N ILE A 520 -9.30 4.79 5.74
CA ILE A 520 -8.05 4.79 4.98
C ILE A 520 -6.88 5.14 5.90
N TYR A 521 -5.82 4.35 5.83
CA TYR A 521 -4.61 4.59 6.60
C TYR A 521 -3.73 5.65 5.95
N ALA A 522 -3.04 6.41 6.79
CA ALA A 522 -1.93 7.25 6.38
C ALA A 522 -0.85 6.41 5.70
N VAL A 523 -0.09 7.03 4.80
CA VAL A 523 0.94 6.31 4.04
C VAL A 523 2.17 6.07 4.90
N ASN A 524 2.58 7.06 5.68
CA ASN A 524 3.71 7.00 6.61
C ASN A 524 3.27 7.40 8.01
N SER A 525 4.11 7.10 8.99
CA SER A 525 3.86 7.43 10.38
C SER A 525 3.90 8.93 10.67
N ASN A 526 3.12 9.36 11.67
CA ASN A 526 3.14 10.72 12.21
C ASN A 526 4.40 10.95 13.06
N GLU A 527 4.82 12.21 13.28
CA GLU A 527 6.07 12.50 13.99
C GLU A 527 6.07 12.03 15.46
N ASN A 528 4.90 11.95 16.11
CA ASN A 528 4.78 11.47 17.50
C ASN A 528 5.40 10.08 17.68
N THR A 529 5.18 9.17 16.73
CA THR A 529 5.74 7.79 16.75
C THR A 529 7.26 7.75 16.63
N TYR A 530 7.88 8.82 16.13
CA TYR A 530 9.34 8.96 16.08
C TYR A 530 9.91 9.69 17.30
N THR A 531 9.04 10.30 18.11
CA THR A 531 9.42 11.18 19.22
C THR A 531 8.91 10.69 20.56
N ASN A 532 8.52 9.41 20.65
CA ASN A 532 7.93 8.79 21.85
C ASN A 532 6.77 9.63 22.40
N ASP A 533 5.79 9.91 21.55
CA ASP A 533 4.63 10.76 21.86
C ASP A 533 5.03 12.13 22.41
N TRP A 534 5.92 12.79 21.66
CA TRP A 534 6.43 14.13 21.97
C TRP A 534 7.23 14.23 23.28
N THR A 535 7.79 13.13 23.78
CA THR A 535 8.75 13.13 24.90
C THR A 535 10.22 13.21 24.46
N GLY A 536 10.46 13.14 23.15
CA GLY A 536 11.77 13.23 22.51
C GLY A 536 12.34 11.86 22.13
N PRO A 537 13.36 11.83 21.25
CA PRO A 537 14.08 12.97 20.68
C PRO A 537 13.26 13.72 19.63
N PHE A 538 13.14 15.05 19.75
CA PHE A 538 12.28 15.89 18.88
C PHE A 538 12.74 16.00 17.41
N GLY A 539 13.87 15.39 17.05
CA GLY A 539 14.33 15.25 15.66
C GLY A 539 14.10 13.85 15.09
N GLY A 540 13.42 12.95 15.81
CA GLY A 540 13.30 11.54 15.45
C GLY A 540 12.67 11.29 14.09
N GLN A 541 11.81 12.20 13.61
CA GLN A 541 11.17 12.09 12.29
C GLN A 541 12.19 12.04 11.13
N MET A 542 13.47 12.40 11.35
CA MET A 542 14.53 12.15 10.37
C MET A 542 14.62 10.68 9.93
N MET A 543 14.19 9.72 10.76
CA MET A 543 14.10 8.29 10.39
C MET A 543 13.09 7.99 9.28
N LEU A 544 12.19 8.92 8.96
CA LEU A 544 11.30 8.83 7.79
C LEU A 544 12.09 8.65 6.50
N GLU A 545 13.31 9.19 6.38
CA GLU A 545 14.15 8.99 5.19
C GLU A 545 14.43 7.51 4.91
N HIS A 546 14.71 6.73 5.95
CA HIS A 546 14.95 5.29 5.84
C HIS A 546 13.66 4.59 5.40
N THR A 547 12.53 4.96 5.99
CA THR A 547 11.21 4.44 5.59
C THR A 547 10.91 4.75 4.13
N LEU A 548 11.13 5.99 3.67
CA LEU A 548 10.93 6.40 2.27
C LEU A 548 11.81 5.60 1.31
N LYS A 549 13.07 5.36 1.66
CA LYS A 549 14.00 4.55 0.86
C LYS A 549 13.56 3.09 0.78
N ASN A 550 13.28 2.48 1.93
CA ASN A 550 13.00 1.04 2.03
C ASN A 550 11.60 0.68 1.50
N THR A 551 10.67 1.64 1.47
CA THR A 551 9.35 1.50 0.83
C THR A 551 9.34 1.93 -0.64
N GLU A 552 10.46 2.39 -1.19
CA GLU A 552 10.64 2.61 -2.64
C GLU A 552 11.44 1.49 -3.29
N THR A 553 12.46 0.96 -2.60
CA THR A 553 13.40 -0.04 -3.14
C THR A 553 13.59 -1.17 -2.14
N PRO A 554 13.54 -2.45 -2.55
CA PRO A 554 13.47 -2.96 -3.93
C PRO A 554 12.05 -3.07 -4.50
N ARG A 555 11.05 -2.55 -3.79
CA ARG A 555 9.66 -2.48 -4.24
C ARG A 555 9.03 -1.18 -3.75
N ARG A 556 8.27 -0.52 -4.61
CA ARG A 556 7.43 0.61 -4.20
C ARG A 556 6.19 0.09 -3.44
N LEU A 557 6.20 0.23 -2.12
CA LEU A 557 5.13 -0.19 -1.21
C LEU A 557 4.24 0.98 -0.76
N LYS A 558 4.81 2.19 -0.68
CA LYS A 558 4.15 3.38 -0.11
C LYS A 558 4.52 4.63 -0.92
N GLY A 559 3.67 5.66 -0.90
CA GLY A 559 3.99 7.00 -1.43
C GLY A 559 4.94 7.79 -0.51
N PHE A 560 5.32 8.99 -0.91
CA PHE A 560 5.99 9.95 -0.02
C PHE A 560 4.94 10.78 0.72
N ASN A 561 4.61 10.37 1.94
CA ASN A 561 3.77 11.16 2.82
C ASN A 561 4.57 11.80 3.96
N LEU A 562 4.48 13.12 4.09
CA LEU A 562 4.95 13.88 5.25
C LEU A 562 3.76 14.14 6.17
N TYR A 563 3.71 13.46 7.31
CA TYR A 563 2.61 13.51 8.27
C TYR A 563 3.14 14.04 9.61
N TYR A 564 2.52 15.12 10.10
CA TYR A 564 2.93 15.80 11.33
C TYR A 564 1.77 16.55 12.01
N HIS A 565 2.00 17.16 13.17
CA HIS A 565 1.08 18.00 13.93
C HIS A 565 1.54 19.46 13.95
N MET A 566 0.66 20.38 14.37
CA MET A 566 1.01 21.80 14.52
C MET A 566 2.11 22.03 15.57
N TYR A 567 2.17 21.21 16.61
CA TYR A 567 3.24 21.30 17.61
C TYR A 567 4.65 21.00 17.03
N SER A 568 4.78 20.48 15.81
CA SER A 568 6.11 20.38 15.15
C SER A 568 6.82 21.73 15.01
N GLY A 569 6.08 22.85 15.05
CA GLY A 569 6.65 24.21 15.12
C GLY A 569 7.18 24.61 16.51
N GLU A 570 7.07 23.75 17.53
CA GLU A 570 7.42 24.06 18.90
C GLU A 570 8.93 23.93 19.16
N LYS A 571 9.58 22.95 18.52
CA LYS A 571 10.99 22.59 18.77
C LYS A 571 11.84 22.80 17.52
N THR A 572 13.05 23.34 17.69
CA THR A 572 14.01 23.58 16.59
C THR A 572 14.31 22.31 15.78
N ALA A 573 14.50 21.18 16.45
CA ALA A 573 14.83 19.90 15.79
C ALA A 573 13.67 19.38 14.93
N SER A 574 12.42 19.47 15.43
CA SER A 574 11.24 19.02 14.69
C SER A 574 10.99 19.88 13.47
N LEU A 575 11.05 21.21 13.64
CA LEU A 575 10.92 22.14 12.52
C LEU A 575 12.00 21.92 11.45
N ALA A 576 13.24 21.62 11.86
CA ALA A 576 14.32 21.29 10.94
C ALA A 576 14.03 20.00 10.14
N ALA A 577 13.48 18.97 10.79
CA ALA A 577 13.09 17.72 10.12
C ALA A 577 11.98 17.96 9.08
N ILE A 578 10.94 18.73 9.42
CA ILE A 578 9.88 19.11 8.47
C ILE A 578 10.45 19.83 7.25
N LYS A 579 11.30 20.85 7.47
CA LYS A 579 11.94 21.60 6.38
C LYS A 579 12.85 20.73 5.53
N TYR A 580 13.53 19.75 6.14
CA TYR A 580 14.35 18.77 5.42
C TYR A 580 13.50 17.96 4.42
N PHE A 581 12.39 17.38 4.86
CA PHE A 581 11.52 16.59 3.97
C PHE A 581 10.78 17.42 2.93
N LEU A 582 10.40 18.67 3.26
CA LEU A 582 9.84 19.59 2.27
C LEU A 582 10.87 19.90 1.16
N ASN A 583 12.12 20.17 1.52
CA ASN A 583 13.18 20.39 0.54
C ASN A 583 13.46 19.12 -0.29
N MET A 584 13.48 17.94 0.34
CA MET A 584 13.60 16.66 -0.35
C MET A 584 12.46 16.43 -1.36
N ALA A 585 11.21 16.76 -1.01
CA ALA A 585 10.06 16.61 -1.90
C ALA A 585 10.10 17.54 -3.12
N ARG A 586 10.77 18.70 -3.03
CA ARG A 586 10.98 19.60 -4.18
C ARG A 586 12.01 19.05 -5.17
N THR A 587 13.01 18.31 -4.69
CA THR A 587 14.13 17.83 -5.50
C THR A 587 13.98 16.39 -5.96
N THR A 588 13.05 15.63 -5.38
CA THR A 588 12.74 14.25 -5.78
C THR A 588 11.76 14.24 -6.95
N ASP A 589 11.91 13.27 -7.86
CA ASP A 589 10.93 12.98 -8.93
C ASP A 589 9.63 12.41 -8.36
N VAL A 590 8.81 13.29 -7.78
CA VAL A 590 7.47 12.98 -7.27
C VAL A 590 6.37 13.72 -8.04
N THR A 591 5.14 13.22 -7.92
CA THR A 591 3.91 13.90 -8.33
C THR A 591 3.15 14.35 -7.09
N PRO A 592 3.17 15.65 -6.74
CA PRO A 592 2.43 16.16 -5.60
C PRO A 592 0.91 16.11 -5.82
N ILE A 593 0.18 15.57 -4.85
CA ILE A 593 -1.28 15.49 -4.83
C ILE A 593 -1.83 15.92 -3.46
N ALA A 594 -3.10 16.32 -3.39
CA ALA A 594 -3.76 16.57 -2.10
C ALA A 594 -3.96 15.25 -1.32
N ALA A 595 -3.99 15.31 0.02
CA ALA A 595 -4.17 14.10 0.83
C ALA A 595 -5.57 13.49 0.64
N SER A 596 -6.61 14.31 0.39
CA SER A 596 -7.94 13.80 0.01
C SER A 596 -7.92 13.02 -1.32
N HIS A 597 -7.02 13.36 -2.24
CA HIS A 597 -6.88 12.65 -3.51
C HIS A 597 -6.25 11.26 -3.29
N TYR A 598 -5.21 11.16 -2.46
CA TYR A 598 -4.71 9.86 -2.02
C TYR A 598 -5.80 9.02 -1.35
N ALA A 599 -6.55 9.60 -0.40
CA ALA A 599 -7.62 8.89 0.29
C ALA A 599 -8.70 8.37 -0.69
N ALA A 600 -9.03 9.15 -1.73
CA ALA A 600 -9.93 8.70 -2.79
C ALA A 600 -9.34 7.55 -3.62
N MET A 601 -8.08 7.63 -4.03
CA MET A 601 -7.39 6.53 -4.74
C MET A 601 -7.37 5.24 -3.91
N ALA A 602 -7.08 5.35 -2.61
CA ALA A 602 -7.04 4.24 -1.68
C ALA A 602 -8.43 3.61 -1.45
N ASP A 603 -9.49 4.42 -1.37
CA ASP A 603 -10.86 3.91 -1.34
C ASP A 603 -11.21 3.14 -2.63
N ASP A 604 -10.88 3.72 -3.79
CA ASP A 604 -11.28 3.18 -5.09
C ASP A 604 -10.48 1.92 -5.49
N TYR A 605 -9.36 1.65 -4.82
CA TYR A 605 -8.66 0.37 -4.91
C TYR A 605 -9.59 -0.83 -4.70
N PHE A 606 -10.52 -0.72 -3.73
CA PHE A 606 -11.41 -1.79 -3.29
C PHE A 606 -12.63 -1.98 -4.21
N THR A 607 -13.01 -0.94 -4.95
CA THR A 607 -14.16 -0.95 -5.87
C THR A 607 -13.75 -1.24 -7.32
N THR A 608 -12.47 -1.06 -7.66
CA THR A 608 -11.93 -1.30 -9.00
C THR A 608 -12.17 -2.73 -9.47
N THR A 609 -12.89 -2.87 -10.59
CA THR A 609 -13.18 -4.15 -11.25
C THR A 609 -12.34 -4.35 -12.48
N ILE A 610 -11.82 -5.58 -12.66
CA ILE A 610 -10.97 -5.95 -13.79
C ILE A 610 -11.55 -7.20 -14.44
N ALA A 611 -11.65 -7.18 -15.77
CA ALA A 611 -12.00 -8.36 -16.56
C ALA A 611 -10.93 -8.60 -17.63
N GLN A 612 -10.49 -9.84 -17.76
CA GLN A 612 -9.60 -10.26 -18.83
C GLN A 612 -10.42 -10.48 -20.10
N THR A 613 -10.14 -9.70 -21.14
CA THR A 613 -10.84 -9.70 -22.43
C THR A 613 -10.03 -10.37 -23.54
N GLY A 614 -8.78 -10.73 -23.25
CA GLY A 614 -7.90 -11.50 -24.12
C GLY A 614 -6.65 -11.96 -23.36
N LEU A 615 -5.77 -12.70 -24.02
CA LEU A 615 -4.55 -13.23 -23.36
C LEU A 615 -3.68 -12.12 -22.75
N PHE A 616 -3.56 -10.99 -23.44
CA PHE A 616 -2.83 -9.79 -23.00
C PHE A 616 -3.71 -8.53 -22.97
N SER A 617 -5.02 -8.71 -22.79
CA SER A 617 -5.99 -7.60 -22.82
C SER A 617 -6.93 -7.62 -21.62
N TRP A 618 -7.17 -6.45 -21.04
CA TRP A 618 -8.02 -6.26 -19.87
C TRP A 618 -8.90 -5.02 -20.00
N SER A 619 -10.11 -5.07 -19.44
CA SER A 619 -10.91 -3.89 -19.15
C SER A 619 -10.84 -3.55 -17.65
N VAL A 620 -10.62 -2.27 -17.33
CA VAL A 620 -10.62 -1.74 -15.96
C VAL A 620 -11.78 -0.75 -15.82
N ARG A 621 -12.67 -1.00 -14.86
CA ARG A 621 -13.89 -0.21 -14.61
C ARG A 621 -14.07 0.04 -13.11
N ASN A 622 -15.01 0.92 -12.75
CA ASN A 622 -15.31 1.28 -11.36
C ASN A 622 -14.07 1.75 -10.58
N ARG A 623 -13.13 2.39 -11.28
CA ARG A 623 -11.82 2.78 -10.73
C ARG A 623 -11.81 4.15 -10.04
N GLY A 624 -12.87 4.93 -10.16
CA GLY A 624 -12.99 6.26 -9.56
C GLY A 624 -11.75 7.13 -9.77
N ALA A 625 -11.14 7.57 -8.67
CA ALA A 625 -9.94 8.39 -8.61
C ALA A 625 -8.62 7.62 -8.84
N LEU A 626 -8.63 6.29 -8.99
CA LEU A 626 -7.42 5.51 -9.27
C LEU A 626 -6.92 5.78 -10.69
N GLU A 627 -5.75 6.42 -10.80
CA GLU A 627 -5.15 6.87 -12.08
C GLU A 627 -4.02 5.97 -12.59
N THR A 628 -3.67 4.91 -11.85
CA THR A 628 -2.56 4.04 -12.24
C THR A 628 -2.90 2.57 -12.04
N VAL A 629 -2.50 1.75 -13.00
CA VAL A 629 -2.37 0.30 -12.82
C VAL A 629 -0.94 -0.15 -13.13
N ARG A 630 -0.47 -1.17 -12.41
CA ARG A 630 0.86 -1.75 -12.56
C ARG A 630 0.77 -3.17 -13.12
N PHE A 631 1.74 -3.55 -13.93
CA PHE A 631 2.05 -4.96 -14.17
C PHE A 631 3.45 -5.28 -13.66
N ASP A 632 3.55 -6.31 -12.83
CA ASP A 632 4.81 -6.83 -12.32
C ASP A 632 5.43 -7.83 -13.32
N VAL A 633 6.76 -8.01 -13.27
CA VAL A 633 7.50 -8.91 -14.20
C VAL A 633 7.23 -8.52 -15.67
N ALA A 634 7.39 -7.23 -15.95
CA ALA A 634 6.96 -6.61 -17.20
C ALA A 634 8.11 -6.30 -18.17
N ASP A 635 9.32 -6.80 -17.93
CA ASP A 635 10.50 -6.48 -18.74
C ASP A 635 10.34 -6.86 -20.23
N SER A 636 9.57 -7.91 -20.51
CA SER A 636 9.33 -8.46 -21.84
C SER A 636 8.08 -7.94 -22.56
N VAL A 637 7.31 -7.03 -21.96
CA VAL A 637 6.05 -6.53 -22.54
C VAL A 637 5.96 -5.01 -22.48
N GLU A 638 5.24 -4.39 -23.41
CA GLU A 638 4.92 -2.97 -23.43
C GLU A 638 3.44 -2.73 -23.76
N VAL A 639 2.97 -1.49 -23.60
CA VAL A 639 1.59 -1.12 -23.97
C VAL A 639 1.47 -1.04 -25.48
N ASP A 640 0.40 -1.62 -26.02
CA ASP A 640 -0.03 -1.36 -27.38
C ASP A 640 -0.96 -0.13 -27.39
N HIS A 641 -0.39 1.05 -27.63
CA HIS A 641 -1.12 2.32 -27.62
C HIS A 641 -2.11 2.46 -28.78
N ALA A 642 -1.93 1.72 -29.88
CA ALA A 642 -2.83 1.80 -31.03
C ALA A 642 -4.21 1.20 -30.75
N VAL A 643 -4.30 0.26 -29.80
CA VAL A 643 -5.54 -0.47 -29.48
C VAL A 643 -6.00 -0.26 -28.03
N SER A 644 -5.14 0.27 -27.15
CA SER A 644 -5.52 0.61 -25.78
C SER A 644 -6.32 1.92 -25.75
N LYS A 645 -7.30 2.01 -24.85
CA LYS A 645 -8.15 3.20 -24.66
C LYS A 645 -8.04 3.69 -23.22
N GLY A 646 -7.81 4.99 -23.05
CA GLY A 646 -7.70 5.62 -21.74
C GLY A 646 -6.35 5.41 -21.06
N VAL A 647 -5.33 4.94 -21.77
CA VAL A 647 -3.94 4.84 -21.29
C VAL A 647 -3.17 6.04 -21.82
N LEU A 648 -2.80 6.96 -20.93
CA LEU A 648 -2.03 8.17 -21.24
C LEU A 648 -0.58 7.86 -21.60
N GLY A 649 -0.03 6.78 -21.03
CA GLY A 649 1.38 6.47 -21.14
C GLY A 649 1.86 5.47 -20.09
N ALA A 650 3.17 5.23 -20.06
CA ALA A 650 3.77 4.22 -19.21
C ALA A 650 5.17 4.62 -18.70
N ASN A 651 5.46 4.31 -17.43
CA ASN A 651 6.80 4.38 -16.87
C ASN A 651 7.27 2.99 -16.40
N ARG A 652 8.57 2.72 -16.49
CA ARG A 652 9.16 1.49 -15.96
C ARG A 652 9.94 1.78 -14.68
N HIS A 653 9.73 0.93 -13.68
CA HIS A 653 10.44 1.03 -12.41
C HIS A 653 10.55 -0.35 -11.76
N GLN A 654 11.77 -0.78 -11.45
CA GLN A 654 12.08 -2.04 -10.73
C GLN A 654 11.37 -3.28 -11.31
N GLY A 655 11.51 -3.53 -12.61
CA GLY A 655 10.92 -4.70 -13.29
C GLY A 655 9.40 -4.63 -13.49
N SER A 656 8.78 -3.50 -13.15
CA SER A 656 7.35 -3.26 -13.32
C SER A 656 7.08 -2.15 -14.34
N ILE A 657 5.92 -2.17 -14.96
CA ILE A 657 5.41 -1.09 -15.82
C ILE A 657 4.17 -0.47 -15.16
N TYR A 658 4.19 0.85 -14.99
CA TYR A 658 3.12 1.66 -14.40
C TYR A 658 2.42 2.41 -15.52
N LEU A 659 1.14 2.10 -15.73
CA LEU A 659 0.33 2.70 -16.77
C LEU A 659 -0.47 3.86 -16.19
N SER A 660 -0.24 5.07 -16.71
CA SER A 660 -1.04 6.24 -16.33
C SER A 660 -2.34 6.22 -17.10
N LEU A 661 -3.47 6.35 -16.41
CA LEU A 661 -4.81 6.26 -16.96
C LEU A 661 -5.47 7.64 -17.00
N ASP A 662 -6.24 7.92 -18.05
CA ASP A 662 -6.97 9.18 -18.18
C ASP A 662 -8.17 9.20 -17.22
N PRO A 663 -8.21 10.09 -16.20
CA PRO A 663 -9.33 10.20 -15.28
C PRO A 663 -10.68 10.44 -15.97
N ALA A 664 -10.69 11.05 -17.17
CA ALA A 664 -11.91 11.30 -17.95
C ALA A 664 -12.48 10.03 -18.64
N VAL A 665 -11.71 8.94 -18.71
CA VAL A 665 -12.14 7.68 -19.34
C VAL A 665 -12.50 6.65 -18.27
N THR A 666 -13.79 6.42 -18.04
CA THR A 666 -14.28 5.51 -16.99
C THR A 666 -14.01 4.03 -17.27
N ASP A 667 -14.16 3.64 -18.54
CA ASP A 667 -13.93 2.28 -19.02
C ASP A 667 -12.64 2.22 -19.82
N VAL A 668 -11.57 1.78 -19.17
CA VAL A 668 -10.23 1.68 -19.77
C VAL A 668 -10.06 0.30 -20.37
N SER A 669 -9.52 0.23 -21.59
CA SER A 669 -9.06 -1.03 -22.20
C SER A 669 -7.55 -1.00 -22.34
N ILE A 670 -6.88 -2.02 -21.83
CA ILE A 670 -5.44 -2.14 -21.81
C ILE A 670 -5.07 -3.38 -22.61
N THR A 671 -4.20 -3.21 -23.61
CA THR A 671 -3.59 -4.33 -24.32
C THR A 671 -2.08 -4.20 -24.23
N LEU A 672 -1.41 -5.30 -23.87
CA LEU A 672 0.04 -5.40 -23.87
C LEU A 672 0.51 -6.20 -25.09
N ARG A 673 1.69 -5.86 -25.61
CA ARG A 673 2.38 -6.59 -26.68
C ARG A 673 3.80 -6.99 -26.24
N PRO A 674 4.39 -8.04 -26.84
CA PRO A 674 5.80 -8.36 -26.61
C PRO A 674 6.69 -7.17 -26.97
N ARG A 675 7.66 -6.89 -26.11
CA ARG A 675 8.63 -5.83 -26.35
C ARG A 675 9.67 -6.30 -27.36
N VAL A 676 9.88 -5.53 -28.42
CA VAL A 676 10.94 -5.79 -29.41
C VAL A 676 12.19 -4.99 -29.01
N SER A 677 13.29 -5.69 -28.74
CA SER A 677 14.58 -5.08 -28.38
C SER A 677 15.35 -4.63 -29.64
N GLY A 678 15.50 -3.33 -29.88
CA GLY A 678 16.42 -2.79 -30.89
C GLY A 678 15.98 -1.48 -31.56
N THR A 679 16.96 -0.71 -32.06
CA THR A 679 16.84 0.53 -32.87
C THR A 679 16.27 0.30 -34.27
N ALA A 680 15.46 -0.74 -34.46
CA ALA A 680 14.69 -0.88 -35.67
C ALA A 680 13.53 0.11 -35.58
N THR A 681 13.62 1.17 -36.36
CA THR A 681 12.48 1.99 -36.80
C THR A 681 11.37 1.07 -37.27
N GLN A 682 10.50 0.65 -36.35
CA GLN A 682 9.21 0.13 -36.74
C GLN A 682 8.55 1.29 -37.49
N ALA A 683 8.13 1.01 -38.73
CA ALA A 683 7.20 1.86 -39.44
C ALA A 683 6.03 2.11 -38.48
N VAL A 684 6.04 3.27 -37.85
CA VAL A 684 5.02 3.66 -36.88
C VAL A 684 3.72 3.64 -37.66
N ALA A 685 2.87 2.65 -37.37
CA ALA A 685 1.54 2.58 -37.94
C ALA A 685 0.87 3.95 -37.75
N SER A 686 0.07 4.39 -38.72
CA SER A 686 -0.65 5.68 -38.70
C SER A 686 -1.64 5.84 -37.54
N THR A 687 -1.68 4.88 -36.61
CA THR A 687 -2.61 4.75 -35.49
C THR A 687 -1.97 4.97 -34.11
N GLU A 688 -0.66 5.19 -34.01
CA GLU A 688 -0.04 5.52 -32.71
C GLU A 688 -0.21 7.02 -32.34
N PRO A 689 -0.40 7.34 -31.04
CA PRO A 689 -0.51 8.73 -30.56
C PRO A 689 0.65 9.63 -30.99
N LEU A 690 0.40 10.94 -31.07
CA LEU A 690 1.45 11.93 -31.34
C LEU A 690 2.52 11.88 -30.25
N VAL A 691 2.10 11.79 -28.99
CA VAL A 691 2.94 11.56 -27.82
C VAL A 691 2.30 10.58 -26.85
N THR A 692 3.12 9.97 -25.99
CA THR A 692 2.66 9.23 -24.81
C THR A 692 3.38 9.74 -23.58
N LEU A 693 2.69 9.75 -22.43
CA LEU A 693 3.28 10.20 -21.16
C LEU A 693 4.30 9.18 -20.65
N VAL A 694 5.53 9.60 -20.38
CA VAL A 694 6.50 8.77 -19.64
C VAL A 694 6.33 9.05 -18.16
N HIS A 695 6.52 10.30 -17.74
CA HIS A 695 6.25 10.71 -16.38
C HIS A 695 6.02 12.22 -16.26
N SER A 696 5.40 12.68 -15.18
CA SER A 696 5.24 14.10 -14.90
C SER A 696 5.00 14.45 -13.44
N ARG A 697 5.43 15.64 -13.03
CA ARG A 697 5.02 16.28 -11.77
C ARG A 697 3.54 16.65 -11.73
N TRP A 698 2.90 16.81 -12.89
CA TRP A 698 1.49 17.17 -13.04
C TRP A 698 0.64 15.96 -13.45
N ARG A 699 -0.66 16.07 -13.18
CA ARG A 699 -1.71 15.15 -13.58
C ARG A 699 -2.33 15.60 -14.89
N PHE A 700 -2.81 14.65 -15.68
CA PHE A 700 -3.41 14.89 -16.99
C PHE A 700 -4.77 14.22 -17.10
N SER A 701 -5.68 14.84 -17.85
CA SER A 701 -7.03 14.33 -18.09
C SER A 701 -7.59 14.83 -19.41
N ASN A 702 -8.62 14.14 -19.92
CA ASN A 702 -9.32 14.50 -21.14
C ASN A 702 -8.35 14.62 -22.33
N TRP A 703 -7.54 13.59 -22.52
CA TRP A 703 -6.57 13.52 -23.61
C TRP A 703 -7.30 13.22 -24.92
N GLN A 704 -7.17 14.14 -25.88
CA GLN A 704 -7.81 14.05 -27.19
C GLN A 704 -6.72 13.92 -28.24
N HIS A 705 -6.74 12.78 -28.95
CA HIS A 705 -5.80 12.45 -30.00
C HIS A 705 -6.27 12.98 -31.36
N GLY A 706 -5.32 13.44 -32.17
CA GLY A 706 -5.53 13.85 -33.56
C GLY A 706 -4.24 13.65 -34.37
N GLU A 707 -4.34 13.60 -35.71
CA GLU A 707 -3.20 13.18 -36.57
C GLU A 707 -1.92 14.03 -36.36
N CYS A 708 -2.09 15.35 -36.22
CA CYS A 708 -0.98 16.30 -36.03
C CYS A 708 -1.28 17.35 -34.93
N SER A 709 -2.29 17.09 -34.09
CA SER A 709 -2.66 17.96 -32.98
C SER A 709 -3.31 17.15 -31.88
N GLU A 710 -2.78 17.22 -30.67
CA GLU A 710 -3.38 16.65 -29.46
C GLU A 710 -3.69 17.74 -28.45
N THR A 711 -4.74 17.55 -27.66
CA THR A 711 -5.09 18.45 -26.55
C THR A 711 -5.31 17.66 -25.27
N THR A 712 -4.92 18.22 -24.14
CA THR A 712 -5.09 17.61 -22.83
C THR A 712 -5.26 18.69 -21.76
N ARG A 713 -5.91 18.35 -20.66
CA ARG A 713 -6.00 19.20 -19.48
C ARG A 713 -4.97 18.75 -18.45
N ALA A 714 -4.20 19.68 -17.90
CA ALA A 714 -3.21 19.41 -16.87
C ALA A 714 -3.49 20.17 -15.57
N GLU A 715 -3.20 19.55 -14.43
CA GLU A 715 -3.26 20.18 -13.10
C GLU A 715 -2.13 19.64 -12.20
N GLY A 716 -1.63 20.45 -11.27
CA GLY A 716 -0.60 20.03 -10.33
C GLY A 716 0.12 21.17 -9.64
N PHE A 717 1.07 20.84 -8.76
CA PHE A 717 1.76 21.79 -7.91
C PHE A 717 3.22 22.01 -8.35
N GLY A 718 3.63 23.28 -8.39
CA GLY A 718 4.98 23.66 -8.81
C GLY A 718 5.18 23.64 -10.32
N MET A 719 6.45 23.69 -10.73
CA MET A 719 6.85 23.71 -12.13
C MET A 719 6.42 22.43 -12.86
N GLY A 720 5.88 22.58 -14.07
CA GLY A 720 5.44 21.46 -14.90
C GLY A 720 6.62 20.74 -15.52
N GLU A 721 7.18 19.77 -14.81
CA GLU A 721 8.17 18.84 -15.32
C GLU A 721 7.48 17.65 -15.96
N ILE A 722 7.62 17.52 -17.28
CA ILE A 722 6.90 16.53 -18.06
C ILE A 722 7.87 15.86 -19.03
N GLN A 723 7.78 14.54 -19.13
CA GLN A 723 8.51 13.74 -20.10
C GLN A 723 7.52 12.98 -20.98
N PHE A 724 7.61 13.20 -22.28
CA PHE A 724 6.84 12.48 -23.29
C PHE A 724 7.74 11.56 -24.12
N ALA A 725 7.17 10.46 -24.62
CA ALA A 725 7.76 9.64 -25.67
C ALA A 725 7.06 9.92 -27.01
N THR A 726 7.84 10.02 -28.08
CA THR A 726 7.39 10.26 -29.46
C THR A 726 8.44 9.76 -30.46
N ARG A 727 8.27 10.09 -31.74
CA ARG A 727 9.27 9.74 -32.77
C ARG A 727 10.56 10.54 -32.57
N PRO A 728 11.75 9.92 -32.74
CA PRO A 728 13.03 10.64 -32.67
C PRO A 728 13.07 11.86 -33.58
N GLY A 729 13.59 12.98 -33.07
CA GLY A 729 13.73 14.23 -33.82
C GLY A 729 12.42 14.94 -34.19
N ARG A 730 11.25 14.50 -33.68
CA ARG A 730 9.98 15.20 -33.93
C ARG A 730 9.95 16.56 -33.23
N GLY A 731 9.64 17.61 -33.97
CA GLY A 731 9.32 18.93 -33.45
C GLY A 731 7.84 19.07 -33.09
N LEU A 732 7.54 19.62 -31.92
CA LEU A 732 6.19 19.94 -31.47
C LEU A 732 6.10 21.39 -31.00
N ARG A 733 5.09 22.11 -31.48
CA ARG A 733 4.62 23.39 -30.92
C ARG A 733 3.70 23.08 -29.73
N VAL A 734 4.12 23.51 -28.55
CA VAL A 734 3.41 23.36 -27.27
C VAL A 734 2.72 24.68 -26.95
N ILE A 735 1.39 24.68 -26.90
CA ILE A 735 0.57 25.85 -26.57
C ILE A 735 -0.13 25.58 -25.25
N VAL A 736 0.13 26.43 -24.26
CA VAL A 736 -0.48 26.35 -22.93
C VAL A 736 -1.48 27.48 -22.80
N SER A 737 -2.71 27.17 -22.38
CA SER A 737 -3.76 28.16 -22.23
C SER A 737 -4.59 27.93 -20.97
N ARG A 738 -5.27 28.98 -20.52
CA ARG A 738 -6.26 28.92 -19.45
C ARG A 738 -7.42 29.84 -19.80
N HIS A 739 -8.64 29.33 -19.71
CA HIS A 739 -9.86 30.08 -20.06
C HIS A 739 -9.77 30.72 -21.46
N GLY A 740 -9.19 30.01 -22.42
CA GLY A 740 -8.99 30.47 -23.80
C GLY A 740 -7.84 31.47 -24.01
N LYS A 741 -7.17 31.94 -22.95
CA LYS A 741 -6.01 32.83 -23.04
C LYS A 741 -4.71 32.02 -23.07
N THR A 742 -3.87 32.23 -24.08
CA THR A 742 -2.53 31.64 -24.15
C THR A 742 -1.63 32.19 -23.03
N LEU A 743 -1.01 31.29 -22.27
CA LEU A 743 -0.09 31.58 -21.17
C LEU A 743 1.37 31.40 -21.60
N ALA A 744 1.65 30.37 -22.39
CA ALA A 744 2.95 30.14 -22.99
C ALA A 744 2.80 29.41 -24.32
N GLU A 745 3.81 29.59 -25.16
CA GLU A 745 3.94 28.93 -26.44
C GLU A 745 5.42 28.69 -26.73
N GLU A 746 5.78 27.46 -27.01
CA GLU A 746 7.16 27.10 -27.28
C GLU A 746 7.28 25.90 -28.22
N ILE A 747 8.41 25.78 -28.90
CA ILE A 747 8.72 24.65 -29.77
C ILE A 747 9.71 23.75 -29.03
N ARG A 748 9.47 22.44 -29.07
CA ARG A 748 10.32 21.41 -28.45
C ARG A 748 10.58 20.28 -29.42
N TRP A 749 11.79 19.74 -29.36
CA TRP A 749 12.26 18.66 -30.22
C TRP A 749 12.54 17.42 -29.38
N ALA A 750 12.09 16.27 -29.85
CA ALA A 750 12.44 14.99 -29.24
C ALA A 750 13.92 14.64 -29.53
N ASN A 751 14.59 14.03 -28.56
CA ASN A 751 15.97 13.58 -28.73
C ASN A 751 16.07 12.31 -29.61
N ALA A 752 17.27 11.73 -29.73
CA ALA A 752 17.53 10.54 -30.55
C ALA A 752 16.77 9.29 -30.05
N GLU A 753 16.43 9.23 -28.77
CA GLU A 753 15.64 8.17 -28.15
C GLU A 753 14.13 8.44 -28.21
N GLY A 754 13.70 9.50 -28.89
CA GLY A 754 12.28 9.86 -28.98
C GLY A 754 11.72 10.48 -27.71
N GLN A 755 12.56 10.99 -26.81
CA GLN A 755 12.17 11.63 -25.56
C GLN A 755 12.03 13.14 -25.75
N LEU A 756 10.86 13.70 -25.42
CA LEU A 756 10.59 15.14 -25.44
C LEU A 756 10.32 15.65 -24.02
N SER A 757 11.25 16.44 -23.50
CA SER A 757 11.17 17.03 -22.16
C SER A 757 10.54 18.42 -22.22
N LEU A 758 9.63 18.69 -21.28
CA LEU A 758 8.92 19.95 -21.14
C LEU A 758 9.05 20.47 -19.71
N ARG A 759 9.34 21.77 -19.57
CA ARG A 759 9.45 22.48 -18.30
C ARG A 759 8.64 23.77 -18.37
N LEU A 760 7.52 23.80 -17.66
CA LEU A 760 6.58 24.93 -17.68
C LEU A 760 6.60 25.68 -16.34
N SER A 761 7.04 26.93 -16.35
CA SER A 761 7.04 27.83 -15.19
C SER A 761 5.68 28.51 -14.98
N ILE A 762 4.59 27.78 -15.21
CA ILE A 762 3.21 28.24 -15.05
C ILE A 762 2.62 27.49 -13.86
N ASP A 763 1.84 28.17 -13.01
CA ASP A 763 1.08 27.49 -11.96
C ASP A 763 -0.04 26.63 -12.57
N ALA A 764 -0.20 25.38 -12.14
CA ALA A 764 -1.27 24.49 -12.59
C ALA A 764 -2.17 24.01 -11.44
N ILE A 765 -2.19 24.73 -10.30
CA ILE A 765 -3.13 24.42 -9.20
C ILE A 765 -4.56 24.64 -9.72
N GLU A 766 -4.77 25.74 -10.45
CA GLU A 766 -5.90 25.85 -11.35
C GLU A 766 -5.56 25.16 -12.68
N PRO A 767 -6.41 24.24 -13.17
CA PRO A 767 -6.08 23.48 -14.36
C PRO A 767 -5.85 24.36 -15.60
N ILE A 768 -4.99 23.87 -16.48
CA ILE A 768 -4.61 24.48 -17.76
C ILE A 768 -4.89 23.52 -18.91
N ASP A 769 -5.06 24.05 -20.11
CA ASP A 769 -5.18 23.26 -21.33
C ASP A 769 -3.85 23.33 -22.10
N ILE A 770 -3.32 22.16 -22.48
CA ILE A 770 -2.11 22.00 -23.27
C ILE A 770 -2.50 21.47 -24.64
N ARG A 771 -2.02 22.12 -25.70
CA ARG A 771 -2.13 21.67 -27.08
C ARG A 771 -0.75 21.39 -27.65
N LEU A 772 -0.55 20.20 -28.20
CA LEU A 772 0.67 19.75 -28.86
C LEU A 772 0.40 19.66 -30.36
N GLN A 773 1.11 20.42 -31.19
CA GLN A 773 0.94 20.42 -32.64
C GLN A 773 2.24 20.06 -33.33
N CYS A 774 2.19 19.31 -34.42
CA CYS A 774 3.38 19.04 -35.24
C CYS A 774 4.04 20.35 -35.69
N HIS A 775 5.36 20.39 -35.60
CA HIS A 775 6.19 21.45 -36.16
C HIS A 775 7.20 20.81 -37.11
N GLU A 776 7.17 21.25 -38.37
CA GLU A 776 8.07 20.81 -39.43
C GLU A 776 9.41 21.55 -39.39
#